data_AF-A0A2D9Z9Z6-F1
#
_entry.id   AF-A0A2D9Z9Z6-F1
#
_cell.length_a   1.000
_cell.length_b   1.000
_cell.length_c   1.000
_cell.angle_alpha   90.00
_cell.angle_beta   90.00
_cell.angle_gamma   90.00
#
_symmetry.space_group_name_H-M   'P 1'
#
loop_
_entity.id
_entity.type
_entity.pdbx_description
1 polymer ?
#
loop_
_entity_poly.entity_id
_entity_poly.type
_entity_poly.pdbx_seq_one_letter_code
_entity_poly.pdbx_strand_id
1 'polypeptide(L)'
;MHHNPIVNSMVLRKLLFIFASTFLASNLFQGHTQAEEITLDEFRQIPVFHQGRIKPFDSYAKEMLEQVCNTTKGYVKLDMGLYFPAGNPSEDIDHLFPEPEVKWTATEIVLSWLTEPERWEEVPFIYAAHNDVREIIDVQVADLTFKYVSPAELMKSESLKDWLADQGNADSPSFKLIEKVLGRLDTFRGVSLQADSPLTGSIQIADVGDRKNFCTSVRKIVDLLNEVKPGEQKSLFDRLNDHAQSFSAQGASGQQLAQSINQSLAYSELMQIKSAKILGFPLPDADYIQEVTTPEKMAVTEIANDVRAYCYYTNQLVGNFSSLLDELRNSQFGLSKSQLDQYQLEFREMSTKAHELYLLSLQLQEVLYANRHTMLVIPSSNPYTLAKNRDEGKNAQPWLSLQAVLHDALPSEDEVMKIGLLAPLKESRITRVRRSWDKLKDSYIQRNASAFDTAQIDFLESLQTLGEEATDARDAAIGKTLSSTNRDPDVMDYTAYPAGAAFQRVQAEIKYNDSKPFQYTAVFSFLALIAFALSFGTNSVKRIAFYSGVTTLMIGLLWTVYGFYLRVTITGWAPVTNMYETIIFVPFIVSLLAAWFLLTPVTLAGIKDSWRLTAAPFLKDIPFLNESRELSASQQTRFTAQTWHVAGYISTAARLVLIYFLFYYLTQKPYGDGGRSYFELTPTDWSSLNRIGVWAVGLVCLILTLWIIPRFILATCMSPCLIVQDYFHRRVNQESSQKAFDEMHKRRFFGIGGTFMTGIGGLVLLLSNSLPADAQIVSENFSPLQPVLRSNFWLTIHVLTIVASYGAGGLALGLGNIALGYYIFGKYRLPAGGVATGAHRPPEQCATLAQYCYRSIQVAVLLLAVGTILGGLWADVSWGRFWGWDPKEVWALISLLIYLAFLHARFAGWLNNFGMVAGTIAGFSMIMMSWVGVNFGLPLLSDTGSVGLHSYGAGENASRAIGSVVLVVIINWAFLGVAWGRYKAGIAGIGKHMESTTATATVEAPVTDLVEDSSIVEDSSIVEDSDDAAESTETDNSDSAE
;
A
#
# COMPACT_ATOMS: atom_id res chain seq x y z
N MET A 1 -39.44 36.87 -13.45
CA MET A 1 -38.11 37.29 -13.95
C MET A 1 -37.48 36.12 -14.69
N HIS A 2 -36.90 36.30 -15.88
CA HIS A 2 -36.24 35.20 -16.59
C HIS A 2 -34.84 34.94 -16.02
N HIS A 3 -34.54 33.68 -15.68
CA HIS A 3 -33.16 33.23 -15.49
C HIS A 3 -32.67 32.56 -16.79
N ASN A 4 -31.49 32.96 -17.25
CA ASN A 4 -30.97 32.61 -18.57
C ASN A 4 -30.03 31.39 -18.46
N PRO A 5 -30.38 30.22 -19.03
CA PRO A 5 -29.63 28.97 -18.81
C PRO A 5 -28.23 28.95 -19.45
N ILE A 6 -27.90 29.93 -20.29
CA ILE A 6 -26.62 30.02 -21.01
C ILE A 6 -25.45 30.22 -20.02
N VAL A 7 -25.62 31.00 -18.96
CA VAL A 7 -24.53 31.42 -18.06
C VAL A 7 -23.88 30.23 -17.35
N ASN A 8 -24.67 29.31 -16.78
CA ASN A 8 -24.14 28.14 -16.07
C ASN A 8 -23.34 27.20 -17.00
N SER A 9 -23.73 27.11 -18.28
CA SER A 9 -22.96 26.34 -19.27
C SER A 9 -21.58 26.95 -19.54
N MET A 10 -21.47 28.28 -19.45
CA MET A 10 -20.24 29.01 -19.72
C MET A 10 -19.28 28.94 -18.52
N VAL A 11 -19.78 29.00 -17.29
CA VAL A 11 -18.97 28.81 -16.07
C VAL A 11 -18.41 27.39 -16.00
N LEU A 12 -19.26 26.37 -16.21
CA LEU A 12 -18.81 24.97 -16.19
C LEU A 12 -17.80 24.68 -17.31
N ARG A 13 -18.01 25.23 -18.52
CA ARG A 13 -17.03 25.14 -19.62
C ARG A 13 -15.72 25.85 -19.28
N LYS A 14 -15.76 27.05 -18.68
CA LYS A 14 -14.53 27.75 -18.24
C LYS A 14 -13.78 26.93 -17.19
N LEU A 15 -14.46 26.38 -16.18
CA LEU A 15 -13.81 25.54 -15.16
C LEU A 15 -13.18 24.28 -15.76
N LEU A 16 -13.90 23.55 -16.62
CA LEU A 16 -13.35 22.38 -17.32
C LEU A 16 -12.18 22.74 -18.25
N PHE A 17 -12.25 23.87 -18.94
CA PHE A 17 -11.20 24.32 -19.85
C PHE A 17 -9.97 24.83 -19.09
N ILE A 18 -10.14 25.55 -17.97
CA ILE A 18 -9.05 25.96 -17.07
C ILE A 18 -8.38 24.72 -16.46
N PHE A 19 -9.15 23.78 -15.92
CA PHE A 19 -8.60 22.54 -15.36
C PHE A 19 -7.80 21.76 -16.41
N ALA A 20 -8.34 21.60 -17.62
CA ALA A 20 -7.63 20.97 -18.73
C ALA A 20 -6.38 21.76 -19.17
N SER A 21 -6.46 23.08 -19.31
CA SER A 21 -5.35 23.91 -19.78
C SER A 21 -4.22 23.97 -18.77
N THR A 22 -4.52 24.14 -17.47
CA THR A 22 -3.51 24.19 -16.41
C THR A 22 -2.82 22.84 -16.26
N PHE A 23 -3.58 21.73 -16.31
CA PHE A 23 -3.02 20.38 -16.17
C PHE A 23 -2.20 19.93 -17.40
N LEU A 24 -2.58 20.31 -18.63
CA LEU A 24 -1.75 20.04 -19.81
C LEU A 24 -0.51 20.95 -19.85
N ALA A 25 -0.66 22.25 -19.59
CA ALA A 25 0.44 23.21 -19.67
C ALA A 25 1.55 22.91 -18.65
N SER A 26 1.20 22.48 -17.43
CA SER A 26 2.19 22.15 -16.38
C SER A 26 3.06 20.92 -16.68
N ASN A 27 2.66 20.07 -17.64
CA ASN A 27 3.33 18.79 -17.92
C ASN A 27 3.88 18.66 -19.36
N LEU A 28 3.37 19.44 -20.32
CA LEU A 28 3.77 19.35 -21.74
C LEU A 28 4.70 20.48 -22.21
N PHE A 29 4.90 21.52 -21.41
CA PHE A 29 5.67 22.72 -21.79
C PHE A 29 6.70 23.14 -20.72
N GLN A 30 7.49 22.19 -20.23
CA GLN A 30 8.79 22.50 -19.61
C GLN A 30 9.92 22.23 -20.63
N GLY A 31 9.99 23.09 -21.65
CA GLY A 31 11.19 23.19 -22.47
C GLY A 31 12.24 23.97 -21.68
N HIS A 32 13.22 23.28 -21.10
CA HIS A 32 14.37 23.90 -20.46
C HIS A 32 15.55 23.89 -21.43
N THR A 33 16.14 25.06 -21.66
CA THR A 33 17.36 25.21 -22.46
C THR A 33 18.55 24.77 -21.62
N GLN A 34 19.07 23.57 -21.89
CA GLN A 34 20.14 22.97 -21.11
C GLN A 34 21.42 23.81 -21.12
N ALA A 35 21.82 24.28 -19.94
CA ALA A 35 23.21 24.23 -19.53
C ALA A 35 23.58 22.77 -19.18
N GLU A 36 24.84 22.48 -18.88
CA GLU A 36 25.28 21.17 -18.38
C GLU A 36 24.82 20.95 -16.92
N GLU A 37 23.53 20.67 -16.75
CA GLU A 37 22.86 20.37 -15.49
C GLU A 37 23.31 18.99 -14.95
N ILE A 38 23.57 18.89 -13.64
CA ILE A 38 24.05 17.65 -13.01
C ILE A 38 22.95 16.58 -13.06
N THR A 39 23.21 15.47 -13.73
CA THR A 39 22.30 14.31 -13.71
C THR A 39 22.51 13.48 -12.46
N LEU A 40 21.46 12.86 -11.91
CA LEU A 40 21.54 12.05 -10.69
C LEU A 40 21.13 10.58 -10.93
N ASP A 41 21.03 10.14 -12.19
CA ASP A 41 20.31 8.90 -12.54
C ASP A 41 20.97 7.61 -12.03
N GLU A 42 22.28 7.59 -11.80
CA GLU A 42 22.95 6.45 -11.14
C GLU A 42 22.92 6.60 -9.60
N PHE A 43 23.08 7.82 -9.07
CA PHE A 43 22.98 8.07 -7.62
C PHE A 43 21.58 7.70 -7.08
N ARG A 44 20.51 7.94 -7.86
CA ARG A 44 19.13 7.51 -7.58
C ARG A 44 18.98 6.00 -7.35
N GLN A 45 19.85 5.19 -7.96
CA GLN A 45 19.79 3.72 -7.94
C GLN A 45 20.50 3.06 -6.75
N ILE A 46 21.20 3.82 -5.89
CA ILE A 46 21.87 3.26 -4.71
C ILE A 46 20.83 2.55 -3.81
N PRO A 47 21.03 1.26 -3.48
CA PRO A 47 20.15 0.56 -2.55
C PRO A 47 20.30 1.10 -1.12
N VAL A 48 19.19 1.42 -0.48
CA VAL A 48 19.10 1.86 0.91
C VAL A 48 18.14 0.94 1.67
N PHE A 49 18.55 0.44 2.85
CA PHE A 49 17.64 -0.23 3.77
C PHE A 49 17.04 0.80 4.74
N HIS A 50 15.74 1.06 4.64
CA HIS A 50 15.05 2.02 5.52
C HIS A 50 13.60 1.59 5.80
N GLN A 51 13.14 1.75 7.04
CA GLN A 51 11.84 1.28 7.54
C GLN A 51 11.57 -0.21 7.22
N GLY A 52 12.59 -1.05 7.41
CA GLY A 52 12.44 -2.50 7.27
C GLY A 52 12.29 -3.00 5.84
N ARG A 53 12.64 -2.22 4.81
CA ARG A 53 12.74 -2.66 3.41
C ARG A 53 13.96 -2.06 2.70
N ILE A 54 14.45 -2.76 1.67
CA ILE A 54 15.36 -2.20 0.68
C ILE A 54 14.56 -1.32 -0.31
N LYS A 55 15.10 -0.15 -0.69
CA LYS A 55 14.51 0.82 -1.62
C LYS A 55 15.60 1.59 -2.39
N PRO A 56 15.34 2.19 -3.56
CA PRO A 56 16.27 3.13 -4.18
C PRO A 56 16.45 4.38 -3.32
N PHE A 57 17.64 5.00 -3.38
CA PHE A 57 17.90 6.30 -2.78
C PHE A 57 16.88 7.36 -3.22
N ASP A 58 16.40 7.31 -4.48
CA ASP A 58 15.30 8.17 -4.98
C ASP A 58 14.02 8.12 -4.13
N SER A 59 13.64 6.96 -3.58
CA SER A 59 12.47 6.82 -2.70
C SER A 59 12.80 7.19 -1.25
N TYR A 60 13.97 6.79 -0.75
CA TYR A 60 14.46 7.19 0.58
C TYR A 60 14.53 8.72 0.70
N ALA A 61 15.09 9.40 -0.29
CA ALA A 61 15.21 10.86 -0.31
C ALA A 61 13.85 11.57 -0.36
N LYS A 62 12.85 10.97 -1.03
CA LYS A 62 11.46 11.45 -0.99
C LYS A 62 10.83 11.29 0.39
N GLU A 63 11.00 10.13 1.03
CA GLU A 63 10.54 9.90 2.40
C GLU A 63 11.20 10.87 3.41
N MET A 64 12.48 11.21 3.24
CA MET A 64 13.17 12.23 4.07
C MET A 64 12.65 13.65 3.80
N LEU A 65 12.46 14.02 2.53
CA LEU A 65 11.91 15.32 2.15
C LEU A 65 10.45 15.51 2.64
N GLU A 66 9.65 14.44 2.61
CA GLU A 66 8.28 14.43 3.14
C GLU A 66 8.25 14.64 4.65
N GLN A 67 9.20 14.06 5.39
CA GLN A 67 9.34 14.28 6.82
C GLN A 67 9.74 15.74 7.11
N VAL A 68 10.91 16.17 6.63
CA VAL A 68 11.54 17.46 6.97
C VAL A 68 10.78 18.67 6.41
N CYS A 69 10.52 18.66 5.10
CA CYS A 69 9.97 19.82 4.36
C CYS A 69 8.44 19.72 4.16
N ASN A 70 7.79 18.66 4.66
CA ASN A 70 6.35 18.42 4.62
C ASN A 70 5.75 18.42 3.19
N THR A 71 6.51 18.03 2.17
CA THR A 71 6.12 18.12 0.74
C THR A 71 6.20 16.77 0.02
N THR A 72 5.08 16.35 -0.56
CA THR A 72 4.88 15.03 -1.21
C THR A 72 5.06 15.08 -2.74
N LYS A 73 5.58 16.20 -3.24
CA LYS A 73 5.73 16.46 -4.69
C LYS A 73 6.98 15.82 -5.30
N GLY A 74 7.87 15.29 -4.46
CA GLY A 74 9.22 14.84 -4.83
C GLY A 74 10.21 15.99 -5.08
N TYR A 75 9.84 17.23 -4.76
CA TYR A 75 10.68 18.42 -4.80
C TYR A 75 10.18 19.46 -3.79
N VAL A 76 11.07 20.39 -3.43
CA VAL A 76 10.74 21.61 -2.67
C VAL A 76 11.11 22.84 -3.51
N LYS A 77 10.41 23.95 -3.27
CA LYS A 77 10.77 25.26 -3.79
C LYS A 77 11.10 26.13 -2.58
N LEU A 78 12.29 26.72 -2.57
CA LEU A 78 12.78 27.57 -1.51
C LEU A 78 13.16 28.92 -2.13
N ASP A 79 12.55 29.99 -1.65
CA ASP A 79 12.70 31.36 -2.12
C ASP A 79 13.46 32.17 -1.06
N MET A 80 14.78 32.26 -1.17
CA MET A 80 15.61 33.00 -0.22
C MET A 80 15.31 34.51 -0.27
N GLY A 81 14.87 35.04 -1.41
CA GLY A 81 14.47 36.45 -1.55
C GLY A 81 13.22 36.80 -0.72
N LEU A 82 12.36 35.81 -0.45
CA LEU A 82 11.23 35.94 0.49
C LEU A 82 11.73 36.02 1.94
N TYR A 83 12.60 35.11 2.38
CA TYR A 83 13.08 35.01 3.77
C TYR A 83 14.10 36.10 4.14
N PHE A 84 14.92 36.53 3.19
CA PHE A 84 16.02 37.48 3.40
C PHE A 84 15.90 38.73 2.48
N PRO A 85 14.81 39.52 2.58
CA PRO A 85 14.55 40.66 1.69
C PRO A 85 15.53 41.83 1.84
N ALA A 86 16.43 41.78 2.83
CA ALA A 86 17.53 42.72 3.03
C ALA A 86 18.88 42.25 2.44
N GLY A 87 18.94 41.04 1.87
CA GLY A 87 20.16 40.34 1.48
C GLY A 87 20.41 39.10 2.36
N ASN A 88 21.05 38.08 1.79
CA ASN A 88 21.30 36.80 2.47
C ASN A 88 22.28 36.96 3.66
N PRO A 89 22.10 36.21 4.76
CA PRO A 89 22.93 36.34 5.97
C PRO A 89 24.31 35.65 5.88
N SER A 90 24.57 34.80 4.88
CA SER A 90 25.87 34.12 4.70
C SER A 90 26.19 33.84 3.22
N GLU A 91 27.49 33.78 2.89
CA GLU A 91 27.98 33.42 1.55
C GLU A 91 27.62 31.96 1.17
N ASP A 92 27.39 31.09 2.15
CA ASP A 92 26.94 29.71 1.90
C ASP A 92 25.52 29.63 1.33
N ILE A 93 24.64 30.59 1.66
CA ILE A 93 23.33 30.70 1.04
C ILE A 93 23.47 31.20 -0.41
N ASP A 94 24.34 32.18 -0.67
CA ASP A 94 24.63 32.61 -2.05
C ASP A 94 25.23 31.48 -2.91
N HIS A 95 26.02 30.57 -2.30
CA HIS A 95 26.55 29.38 -2.97
C HIS A 95 25.45 28.37 -3.32
N LEU A 96 24.53 28.08 -2.39
CA LEU A 96 23.43 27.14 -2.61
C LEU A 96 22.32 27.73 -3.51
N PHE A 97 22.11 29.05 -3.47
CA PHE A 97 21.02 29.77 -4.13
C PHE A 97 21.53 30.88 -5.08
N PRO A 98 22.11 30.51 -6.24
CA PRO A 98 22.54 31.48 -7.26
C PRO A 98 21.38 32.23 -7.93
N GLU A 99 20.15 31.73 -7.78
CA GLU A 99 18.90 32.45 -8.08
C GLU A 99 18.04 32.54 -6.80
N PRO A 100 17.23 33.60 -6.59
CA PRO A 100 16.45 33.76 -5.37
C PRO A 100 15.46 32.62 -5.07
N GLU A 101 14.82 32.02 -6.09
CA GLU A 101 13.98 30.82 -5.93
C GLU A 101 14.62 29.61 -6.63
N VAL A 102 15.07 28.62 -5.85
CA VAL A 102 15.59 27.35 -6.38
C VAL A 102 14.60 26.21 -6.10
N LYS A 103 14.40 25.36 -7.11
CA LYS A 103 13.50 24.18 -7.08
C LYS A 103 14.33 22.89 -6.96
N TRP A 104 14.72 22.58 -5.73
CA TRP A 104 15.48 21.39 -5.39
C TRP A 104 14.67 20.10 -5.53
N THR A 105 15.22 19.08 -6.21
CA THR A 105 14.62 17.73 -6.21
C THR A 105 14.91 16.99 -4.90
N ALA A 106 14.09 16.00 -4.53
CA ALA A 106 14.31 15.21 -3.32
C ALA A 106 15.70 14.54 -3.28
N THR A 107 16.12 13.93 -4.39
CA THR A 107 17.45 13.32 -4.55
C THR A 107 18.57 14.34 -4.36
N GLU A 108 18.43 15.52 -4.95
CA GLU A 108 19.44 16.58 -4.97
C GLU A 108 19.62 17.27 -3.62
N ILE A 109 18.51 17.63 -2.94
CA ILE A 109 18.59 18.29 -1.63
C ILE A 109 19.16 17.34 -0.57
N VAL A 110 18.76 16.06 -0.60
CA VAL A 110 19.31 15.05 0.29
C VAL A 110 20.78 14.78 -0.05
N LEU A 111 21.19 14.75 -1.33
CA LEU A 111 22.62 14.71 -1.70
C LEU A 111 23.38 15.91 -1.14
N SER A 112 22.86 17.13 -1.28
CA SER A 112 23.49 18.34 -0.73
C SER A 112 23.58 18.32 0.80
N TRP A 113 22.60 17.74 1.50
CA TRP A 113 22.69 17.47 2.94
C TRP A 113 23.75 16.40 3.30
N LEU A 114 24.08 15.48 2.40
CA LEU A 114 25.17 14.50 2.59
C LEU A 114 26.56 15.09 2.27
N THR A 115 26.67 16.06 1.35
CA THR A 115 27.96 16.60 0.88
C THR A 115 28.37 17.93 1.51
N GLU A 116 27.40 18.78 1.86
CA GLU A 116 27.61 20.17 2.30
C GLU A 116 26.72 20.57 3.49
N PRO A 117 26.62 19.73 4.55
CA PRO A 117 25.63 19.91 5.62
C PRO A 117 25.74 21.26 6.35
N GLU A 118 26.96 21.78 6.50
CA GLU A 118 27.25 23.07 7.15
C GLU A 118 26.63 24.27 6.41
N ARG A 119 26.46 24.18 5.08
CA ARG A 119 25.86 25.26 4.28
C ARG A 119 24.36 25.39 4.49
N TRP A 120 23.71 24.33 4.98
CA TRP A 120 22.28 24.30 5.24
C TRP A 120 21.89 24.84 6.62
N GLU A 121 22.85 25.15 7.50
CA GLU A 121 22.57 25.60 8.88
C GLU A 121 21.66 26.83 8.96
N GLU A 122 21.93 27.87 8.14
CA GLU A 122 21.15 29.11 8.13
C GLU A 122 20.01 29.09 7.08
N VAL A 123 19.85 28.02 6.30
CA VAL A 123 18.81 27.91 5.25
C VAL A 123 17.47 27.53 5.88
N PRO A 124 16.37 28.29 5.65
CA PRO A 124 15.05 27.93 6.16
C PRO A 124 14.37 26.85 5.28
N PHE A 125 14.44 25.58 5.70
CA PHE A 125 13.78 24.44 5.04
C PHE A 125 12.97 23.51 5.97
N ILE A 126 13.14 23.59 7.29
CA ILE A 126 12.43 22.72 8.25
C ILE A 126 10.99 23.23 8.42
N TYR A 127 9.98 22.41 8.12
CA TYR A 127 8.59 22.88 8.11
C TYR A 127 8.04 23.17 9.51
N ALA A 128 7.64 24.43 9.74
CA ALA A 128 7.15 24.96 11.01
C ALA A 128 6.05 26.04 10.81
N ALA A 129 5.10 25.81 9.90
CA ALA A 129 4.12 26.83 9.46
C ALA A 129 2.99 27.20 10.46
N HIS A 130 3.09 26.85 11.75
CA HIS A 130 2.12 27.22 12.78
C HIS A 130 2.63 28.42 13.59
N ASN A 131 1.83 29.50 13.68
CA ASN A 131 2.22 30.72 14.40
C ASN A 131 2.59 30.43 15.86
N ASP A 132 1.75 29.69 16.58
CA ASP A 132 1.92 29.27 17.98
C ASP A 132 3.30 28.61 18.23
N VAL A 133 3.85 27.94 17.21
CA VAL A 133 5.14 27.25 17.25
C VAL A 133 6.28 28.23 16.94
N ARG A 134 6.10 29.12 15.97
CA ARG A 134 7.09 30.14 15.60
C ARG A 134 7.27 31.20 16.69
N GLU A 135 6.21 31.51 17.44
CA GLU A 135 6.25 32.35 18.65
C GLU A 135 7.16 31.74 19.73
N ILE A 136 7.08 30.42 19.97
CA ILE A 136 7.92 29.72 20.97
C ILE A 136 9.37 29.54 20.48
N ILE A 137 9.63 29.56 19.17
CA ILE A 137 10.99 29.52 18.60
C ILE A 137 11.62 30.93 18.52
N ASP A 138 10.86 32.00 18.75
CA ASP A 138 11.27 33.42 18.55
C ASP A 138 11.58 33.78 17.08
N VAL A 139 10.75 33.28 16.14
CA VAL A 139 10.87 33.54 14.70
C VAL A 139 9.73 34.45 14.23
N GLN A 140 10.05 35.48 13.43
CA GLN A 140 9.11 36.53 13.03
C GLN A 140 7.80 36.02 12.44
N VAL A 141 6.69 36.29 13.15
CA VAL A 141 5.31 35.97 12.76
C VAL A 141 4.77 36.99 11.75
N ALA A 142 5.51 37.21 10.66
CA ALA A 142 4.94 37.73 9.43
C ALA A 142 4.05 36.66 8.76
N ASP A 143 3.15 37.11 7.88
CA ASP A 143 2.04 36.37 7.29
C ASP A 143 2.36 34.96 6.73
N LEU A 144 1.31 34.15 6.52
CA LEU A 144 1.30 32.71 6.15
C LEU A 144 2.12 32.31 4.88
N THR A 145 2.80 33.26 4.25
CA THR A 145 3.91 33.06 3.31
C THR A 145 5.07 32.28 3.92
N PHE A 146 5.47 32.56 5.16
CA PHE A 146 6.63 31.93 5.82
C PHE A 146 6.25 30.60 6.48
N LYS A 147 6.93 29.51 6.08
CA LYS A 147 6.54 28.12 6.39
C LYS A 147 7.68 27.25 6.90
N TYR A 148 8.90 27.72 6.72
CA TYR A 148 10.12 27.03 7.12
C TYR A 148 10.88 27.83 8.17
N VAL A 149 11.70 27.13 8.95
CA VAL A 149 12.74 27.68 9.84
C VAL A 149 14.08 27.01 9.51
N SER A 150 15.19 27.63 9.88
CA SER A 150 16.53 27.05 9.70
C SER A 150 16.93 26.16 10.89
N PRO A 151 17.84 25.20 10.70
CA PRO A 151 18.50 24.49 11.80
C PRO A 151 19.09 25.46 12.83
N ALA A 152 19.71 26.55 12.38
CA ALA A 152 20.35 27.54 13.22
C ALA A 152 19.36 28.37 14.06
N GLU A 153 18.19 28.74 13.53
CA GLU A 153 17.12 29.42 14.30
C GLU A 153 16.67 28.55 15.49
N LEU A 154 16.35 27.28 15.22
CA LEU A 154 15.97 26.30 16.25
C LEU A 154 17.06 26.09 17.31
N MET A 155 18.32 26.03 16.89
CA MET A 155 19.49 25.84 17.75
C MET A 155 19.81 27.07 18.62
N LYS A 156 19.63 28.27 18.08
CA LYS A 156 19.99 29.54 18.75
C LYS A 156 18.89 30.00 19.72
N SER A 157 17.62 29.76 19.42
CA SER A 157 16.47 30.15 20.26
C SER A 157 16.68 29.86 21.75
N GLU A 158 16.52 30.89 22.59
CA GLU A 158 16.54 30.74 24.06
C GLU A 158 15.13 30.40 24.57
N SER A 159 14.08 31.01 24.02
CA SER A 159 12.68 30.75 24.39
C SER A 159 12.28 29.28 24.24
N LEU A 160 12.75 28.60 23.17
CA LEU A 160 12.51 27.18 22.97
C LEU A 160 13.18 26.30 24.04
N LYS A 161 14.35 26.70 24.55
CA LYS A 161 15.10 25.97 25.58
C LYS A 161 14.42 26.11 26.94
N ASP A 162 14.03 27.33 27.30
CA ASP A 162 13.27 27.61 28.52
C ASP A 162 11.93 26.85 28.54
N TRP A 163 11.20 26.88 27.42
CA TRP A 163 9.93 26.16 27.27
C TRP A 163 10.07 24.63 27.35
N LEU A 164 11.18 24.07 26.86
CA LEU A 164 11.52 22.65 27.03
C LEU A 164 11.89 22.32 28.49
N ALA A 165 12.64 23.20 29.16
CA ALA A 165 13.09 23.02 30.54
C ALA A 165 11.92 23.03 31.54
N ASP A 166 10.92 23.89 31.33
CA ASP A 166 9.68 23.97 32.13
C ASP A 166 8.73 22.77 31.92
N GLN A 167 9.11 21.77 31.11
CA GLN A 167 8.27 20.62 30.72
C GLN A 167 6.88 21.04 30.23
N GLY A 168 6.87 21.92 29.20
CA GLY A 168 5.64 22.41 28.56
C GLY A 168 4.59 21.31 28.37
N ASN A 169 3.35 21.58 28.75
CA ASN A 169 2.30 20.57 28.93
C ASN A 169 2.19 19.58 27.75
N ALA A 170 2.56 18.31 27.98
CA ALA A 170 2.65 17.26 26.97
C ALA A 170 1.31 16.92 26.27
N ASP A 171 0.17 17.19 26.93
CA ASP A 171 -1.15 17.03 26.33
C ASP A 171 -1.58 18.22 25.45
N SER A 172 -0.82 19.31 25.44
CA SER A 172 -1.15 20.51 24.65
C SER A 172 -0.95 20.29 23.15
N PRO A 173 -1.78 20.91 22.28
CA PRO A 173 -1.58 20.87 20.83
C PRO A 173 -0.22 21.42 20.40
N SER A 174 0.24 22.50 21.05
CA SER A 174 1.51 23.17 20.74
C SER A 174 2.72 22.26 21.01
N PHE A 175 2.68 21.46 22.09
CA PHE A 175 3.75 20.50 22.38
C PHE A 175 3.93 19.49 21.24
N LYS A 176 2.83 18.89 20.76
CA LYS A 176 2.85 17.90 19.66
C LYS A 176 3.26 18.50 18.32
N LEU A 177 3.14 19.82 18.16
CA LEU A 177 3.65 20.53 16.98
C LEU A 177 5.15 20.86 17.11
N ILE A 178 5.62 21.25 18.29
CA ILE A 178 7.06 21.45 18.56
C ILE A 178 7.82 20.12 18.47
N GLU A 179 7.29 19.04 19.06
CA GLU A 179 7.83 17.67 18.93
C GLU A 179 8.01 17.28 17.45
N LYS A 180 7.04 17.61 16.59
CA LYS A 180 7.14 17.40 15.14
C LYS A 180 8.17 18.29 14.44
N VAL A 181 8.44 19.51 14.92
CA VAL A 181 9.52 20.37 14.38
C VAL A 181 10.89 19.88 14.84
N LEU A 182 11.04 19.48 16.10
CA LEU A 182 12.29 18.90 16.63
C LEU A 182 12.60 17.55 15.96
N GLY A 183 11.58 16.70 15.73
CA GLY A 183 11.74 15.46 14.96
C GLY A 183 12.15 15.69 13.51
N ARG A 184 11.79 16.82 12.89
CA ARG A 184 12.28 17.20 11.54
C ARG A 184 13.74 17.63 11.56
N LEU A 185 14.18 18.32 12.61
CA LEU A 185 15.60 18.65 12.82
C LEU A 185 16.42 17.36 13.08
N ASP A 186 15.90 16.43 13.88
CA ASP A 186 16.50 15.10 14.08
C ASP A 186 16.58 14.30 12.76
N THR A 187 15.54 14.28 11.93
CA THR A 187 15.60 13.67 10.58
C THR A 187 16.72 14.29 9.73
N PHE A 188 16.84 15.63 9.70
CA PHE A 188 17.93 16.30 8.95
C PHE A 188 19.31 15.89 9.48
N ARG A 189 19.54 15.96 10.79
CA ARG A 189 20.81 15.55 11.43
C ARG A 189 21.12 14.06 11.24
N GLY A 190 20.10 13.21 11.24
CA GLY A 190 20.25 11.78 11.00
C GLY A 190 20.66 11.44 9.57
N VAL A 191 20.27 12.26 8.60
CA VAL A 191 20.75 12.19 7.22
C VAL A 191 22.16 12.76 7.07
N SER A 192 22.45 13.93 7.67
CA SER A 192 23.50 14.87 7.23
C SER A 192 24.98 14.50 7.49
N LEU A 193 25.29 13.21 7.68
CA LEU A 193 26.63 12.58 7.85
C LEU A 193 27.59 13.15 8.92
N GLN A 194 27.27 14.24 9.62
CA GLN A 194 28.12 14.89 10.63
C GLN A 194 28.25 14.07 11.94
N ALA A 195 29.16 13.09 11.95
CA ALA A 195 29.50 12.31 13.14
C ALA A 195 30.46 13.05 14.12
N ASP A 196 31.04 14.17 13.71
CA ASP A 196 32.15 14.87 14.36
C ASP A 196 31.86 16.33 14.74
N SER A 197 30.79 16.93 14.20
CA SER A 197 30.43 18.32 14.47
C SER A 197 30.00 18.52 15.94
N PRO A 198 30.63 19.44 16.71
CA PRO A 198 30.23 19.72 18.09
C PRO A 198 28.81 20.31 18.22
N LEU A 199 28.19 20.73 17.10
CA LEU A 199 26.78 21.15 17.09
C LEU A 199 25.81 19.98 17.33
N THR A 200 26.18 18.73 17.03
CA THR A 200 25.36 17.55 17.41
C THR A 200 25.52 17.18 18.89
N GLY A 201 26.66 17.55 19.51
CA GLY A 201 26.90 17.37 20.95
C GLY A 201 26.25 18.45 21.84
N SER A 202 26.03 19.66 21.31
CA SER A 202 25.54 20.81 22.10
C SER A 202 24.02 20.93 22.24
N ILE A 203 23.23 19.98 21.74
CA ILE A 203 21.75 20.03 21.81
C ILE A 203 21.17 19.10 22.88
N GLN A 204 20.42 19.68 23.82
CA GLN A 204 19.41 18.96 24.61
C GLN A 204 18.11 18.77 23.81
N ILE A 205 18.19 18.26 22.57
CA ILE A 205 17.00 17.75 21.88
C ILE A 205 16.60 16.43 22.55
N ALA A 206 15.32 16.35 22.95
CA ALA A 206 14.85 15.45 23.97
C ALA A 206 15.01 13.96 23.64
N ASP A 207 15.68 13.23 24.55
CA ASP A 207 15.33 11.90 25.13
C ASP A 207 14.70 10.78 24.23
N VAL A 208 14.87 10.83 22.91
CA VAL A 208 14.25 9.88 21.97
C VAL A 208 15.30 8.98 21.30
N GLY A 209 14.95 7.69 21.15
CA GLY A 209 15.59 6.81 20.20
C GLY A 209 16.86 6.14 20.70
N ASP A 210 18.02 6.71 20.40
CA ASP A 210 19.26 5.92 20.31
C ASP A 210 20.26 6.18 21.44
N ARG A 211 20.54 7.43 21.87
CA ARG A 211 21.48 7.68 22.99
C ARG A 211 21.03 7.03 24.31
N LYS A 212 19.74 7.12 24.62
CA LYS A 212 19.12 6.48 25.79
C LYS A 212 19.30 4.95 25.77
N ASN A 213 19.17 4.35 24.58
CA ASN A 213 19.35 2.92 24.39
C ASN A 213 20.82 2.50 24.38
N PHE A 214 21.73 3.29 23.81
CA PHE A 214 23.19 3.12 23.90
C PHE A 214 23.64 3.06 25.37
N CYS A 215 23.31 4.10 26.17
CA CYS A 215 23.64 4.13 27.59
C CYS A 215 22.93 3.02 28.40
N THR A 216 21.71 2.63 28.02
CA THR A 216 21.00 1.50 28.65
C THR A 216 21.64 0.15 28.30
N SER A 217 22.16 -0.04 27.09
CA SER A 217 22.91 -1.24 26.72
C SER A 217 24.24 -1.32 27.44
N VAL A 218 24.99 -0.21 27.60
CA VAL A 218 26.21 -0.15 28.43
C VAL A 218 25.89 -0.42 29.91
N ARG A 219 24.74 0.05 30.43
CA ARG A 219 24.32 -0.29 31.80
C ARG A 219 23.98 -1.78 31.95
N LYS A 220 23.14 -2.35 31.07
CA LYS A 220 22.83 -3.80 31.04
C LYS A 220 24.09 -4.66 30.97
N ILE A 221 25.11 -4.19 30.26
CA ILE A 221 26.44 -4.79 30.16
C ILE A 221 27.12 -4.89 31.53
N VAL A 222 27.08 -3.83 32.34
CA VAL A 222 27.64 -3.81 33.71
C VAL A 222 26.76 -4.63 34.67
N ASP A 223 25.44 -4.54 34.52
CA ASP A 223 24.48 -5.29 35.33
C ASP A 223 24.66 -6.81 35.14
N LEU A 224 24.80 -7.29 33.89
CA LEU A 224 24.99 -8.70 33.54
C LEU A 224 26.21 -9.34 34.22
N LEU A 225 27.30 -8.58 34.39
CA LEU A 225 28.53 -9.02 35.04
C LEU A 225 28.36 -9.15 36.57
N ASN A 226 27.67 -8.18 37.17
CA ASN A 226 27.58 -8.03 38.63
C ASN A 226 26.27 -8.56 39.25
N GLU A 227 25.38 -9.13 38.44
CA GLU A 227 24.07 -9.66 38.85
C GLU A 227 24.19 -10.74 39.96
N VAL A 228 23.39 -10.57 41.03
CA VAL A 228 23.19 -11.56 42.09
C VAL A 228 21.81 -12.19 41.91
N LYS A 229 21.75 -13.52 41.72
CA LYS A 229 20.47 -14.22 41.50
C LYS A 229 19.63 -14.31 42.78
N PRO A 230 18.29 -14.37 42.68
CA PRO A 230 17.42 -14.59 43.84
C PRO A 230 17.77 -15.89 44.58
N GLY A 231 18.28 -15.75 45.81
CA GLY A 231 18.72 -16.86 46.66
C GLY A 231 20.25 -17.04 46.76
N GLU A 232 21.03 -16.31 45.97
CA GLU A 232 22.50 -16.27 46.08
C GLU A 232 22.95 -15.07 46.94
N GLN A 233 24.14 -15.15 47.58
CA GLN A 233 24.70 -14.07 48.42
C GLN A 233 25.85 -13.28 47.76
N LYS A 234 26.30 -13.72 46.58
CA LYS A 234 27.46 -13.20 45.83
C LYS A 234 27.12 -13.24 44.35
N SER A 235 27.64 -12.32 43.55
CA SER A 235 27.52 -12.40 42.09
C SER A 235 28.27 -13.62 41.54
N LEU A 236 28.02 -13.99 40.29
CA LEU A 236 28.81 -15.04 39.63
C LEU A 236 30.28 -14.63 39.48
N PHE A 237 30.56 -13.34 39.31
CA PHE A 237 31.90 -12.76 39.25
C PHE A 237 32.66 -12.93 40.58
N ASP A 238 32.03 -12.61 41.70
CA ASP A 238 32.62 -12.76 43.04
C ASP A 238 32.99 -14.22 43.36
N ARG A 239 32.14 -15.17 42.95
CA ARG A 239 32.41 -16.61 43.12
C ARG A 239 33.65 -17.04 42.35
N LEU A 240 33.79 -16.60 41.10
CA LEU A 240 34.94 -16.93 40.27
C LEU A 240 36.25 -16.34 40.82
N ASN A 241 36.19 -15.15 41.44
CA ASN A 241 37.31 -14.56 42.16
C ASN A 241 37.72 -15.39 43.39
N ASP A 242 36.77 -15.76 44.27
CA ASP A 242 37.01 -16.69 45.39
C ASP A 242 37.67 -18.00 44.90
N HIS A 243 37.16 -18.55 43.79
CA HIS A 243 37.66 -19.79 43.20
C HIS A 243 39.08 -19.65 42.64
N ALA A 244 39.39 -18.58 41.90
CA ALA A 244 40.74 -18.32 41.38
C ALA A 244 41.78 -18.23 42.50
N GLN A 245 41.45 -17.53 43.59
CA GLN A 245 42.28 -17.47 44.80
C GLN A 245 42.48 -18.88 45.38
N SER A 246 41.42 -19.67 45.52
CA SER A 246 41.50 -21.05 46.04
C SER A 246 42.34 -22.00 45.18
N PHE A 247 42.38 -21.80 43.85
CA PHE A 247 43.15 -22.61 42.91
C PHE A 247 44.63 -22.21 42.83
N SER A 248 44.97 -20.95 43.11
CA SER A 248 46.36 -20.48 43.12
C SER A 248 47.27 -21.24 44.10
N ALA A 249 46.66 -21.83 45.15
CA ALA A 249 47.31 -22.66 46.16
C ALA A 249 47.45 -24.16 45.77
N GLN A 250 46.85 -24.60 44.65
CA GLN A 250 46.68 -26.03 44.33
C GLN A 250 47.64 -26.54 43.24
N GLY A 251 48.93 -26.33 43.45
CA GLY A 251 50.00 -26.84 42.58
C GLY A 251 49.96 -26.31 41.13
N ALA A 252 50.76 -26.90 40.25
CA ALA A 252 50.92 -26.41 38.88
C ALA A 252 49.61 -26.42 38.07
N SER A 253 48.78 -27.46 38.22
CA SER A 253 47.50 -27.59 37.50
C SER A 253 46.44 -26.60 38.00
N GLY A 254 46.38 -26.35 39.32
CA GLY A 254 45.50 -25.30 39.88
C GLY A 254 45.97 -23.90 39.51
N GLN A 255 47.27 -23.66 39.46
CA GLN A 255 47.85 -22.37 39.03
C GLN A 255 47.50 -22.02 37.58
N GLN A 256 47.53 -22.98 36.66
CA GLN A 256 47.09 -22.76 35.27
C GLN A 256 45.60 -22.36 35.21
N LEU A 257 44.73 -23.06 35.95
CA LEU A 257 43.29 -22.74 35.99
C LEU A 257 43.04 -21.36 36.62
N ALA A 258 43.72 -21.04 37.72
CA ALA A 258 43.66 -19.73 38.37
C ALA A 258 44.13 -18.58 37.45
N GLN A 259 45.19 -18.80 36.65
CA GLN A 259 45.69 -17.82 35.69
C GLN A 259 44.65 -17.49 34.61
N SER A 260 44.00 -18.50 34.04
CA SER A 260 42.94 -18.32 33.02
C SER A 260 41.69 -17.63 33.58
N ILE A 261 41.32 -17.90 34.84
CA ILE A 261 40.23 -17.17 35.50
C ILE A 261 40.66 -15.71 35.74
N ASN A 262 41.84 -15.46 36.30
CA ASN A 262 42.35 -14.10 36.57
C ASN A 262 42.45 -13.23 35.31
N GLN A 263 42.89 -13.80 34.17
CA GLN A 263 42.88 -13.10 32.89
C GLN A 263 41.46 -12.70 32.45
N SER A 264 40.46 -13.52 32.77
CA SER A 264 39.05 -13.25 32.48
C SER A 264 38.46 -12.21 33.46
N LEU A 265 38.90 -12.18 34.72
CA LEU A 265 38.55 -11.12 35.67
C LEU A 265 39.10 -9.76 35.19
N ALA A 266 40.38 -9.71 34.77
CA ALA A 266 41.01 -8.49 34.25
C ALA A 266 40.32 -7.92 33.00
N TYR A 267 39.82 -8.76 32.08
CA TYR A 267 39.00 -8.29 30.97
C TYR A 267 37.67 -7.68 31.43
N SER A 268 37.07 -8.18 32.53
CA SER A 268 35.87 -7.59 33.13
C SER A 268 36.14 -6.23 33.76
N GLU A 269 37.24 -6.09 34.51
CA GLU A 269 37.65 -4.81 35.11
C GLU A 269 37.90 -3.75 34.04
N LEU A 270 38.62 -4.09 32.96
CA LEU A 270 38.84 -3.20 31.82
C LEU A 270 37.53 -2.76 31.16
N MET A 271 36.58 -3.70 31.00
CA MET A 271 35.24 -3.40 30.50
C MET A 271 34.46 -2.45 31.42
N GLN A 272 34.51 -2.64 32.75
CA GLN A 272 33.88 -1.72 33.71
C GLN A 272 34.50 -0.31 33.65
N ILE A 273 35.83 -0.21 33.50
CA ILE A 273 36.53 1.09 33.34
C ILE A 273 36.06 1.81 32.07
N LYS A 274 35.93 1.09 30.93
CA LYS A 274 35.37 1.66 29.70
C LYS A 274 33.91 2.10 29.88
N SER A 275 33.08 1.28 30.52
CA SER A 275 31.67 1.60 30.80
C SER A 275 31.52 2.84 31.69
N ALA A 276 32.36 3.00 32.72
CA ALA A 276 32.35 4.18 33.58
C ALA A 276 32.71 5.47 32.83
N LYS A 277 33.76 5.42 31.99
CA LYS A 277 34.13 6.56 31.11
C LYS A 277 32.98 6.94 30.17
N ILE A 278 32.30 5.96 29.56
CA ILE A 278 31.19 6.18 28.62
C ILE A 278 29.92 6.71 29.33
N LEU A 279 29.65 6.27 30.56
CA LEU A 279 28.43 6.62 31.29
C LEU A 279 28.56 7.84 32.21
N GLY A 280 29.78 8.28 32.55
CA GLY A 280 30.02 9.41 33.44
C GLY A 280 29.75 9.12 34.93
N PHE A 281 29.85 7.87 35.37
CA PHE A 281 29.73 7.49 36.78
C PHE A 281 31.12 7.27 37.42
N PRO A 282 31.31 7.65 38.71
CA PRO A 282 32.53 7.29 39.43
C PRO A 282 32.60 5.78 39.67
N LEU A 283 33.79 5.21 39.48
CA LEU A 283 34.09 3.84 39.92
C LEU A 283 34.34 3.79 41.43
N PRO A 284 34.09 2.63 42.08
CA PRO A 284 34.76 2.31 43.34
C PRO A 284 36.30 2.28 43.13
N ASP A 285 37.04 2.79 44.11
CA ASP A 285 38.48 2.59 44.31
C ASP A 285 39.44 2.97 43.15
N ALA A 286 39.06 3.91 42.27
CA ALA A 286 39.87 4.38 41.14
C ALA A 286 40.34 5.85 41.26
N ASP A 287 41.28 6.13 42.18
CA ASP A 287 41.88 7.46 42.46
C ASP A 287 42.52 8.19 41.24
N TYR A 288 42.64 7.53 40.08
CA TYR A 288 43.35 8.04 38.91
C TYR A 288 42.45 8.63 37.79
N ILE A 289 41.12 8.61 37.94
CA ILE A 289 40.20 9.19 36.96
C ILE A 289 40.02 10.69 37.28
N GLN A 290 40.63 11.54 36.44
CA GLN A 290 40.41 13.00 36.49
C GLN A 290 38.95 13.37 36.20
N GLU A 291 38.59 14.62 36.50
CA GLU A 291 37.24 15.18 36.43
C GLU A 291 36.32 14.55 35.38
N VAL A 292 35.16 14.08 35.82
CA VAL A 292 34.17 13.37 34.99
C VAL A 292 33.81 14.20 33.76
N THR A 293 34.40 13.84 32.62
CA THR A 293 34.03 14.40 31.32
C THR A 293 32.59 14.04 31.05
N THR A 294 31.68 15.02 31.13
CA THR A 294 30.26 14.75 30.88
C THR A 294 30.11 14.13 29.48
N PRO A 295 29.42 12.98 29.33
CA PRO A 295 29.36 12.26 28.06
C PRO A 295 28.84 13.10 26.88
N GLU A 296 28.11 14.19 27.17
CA GLU A 296 27.66 15.23 26.23
C GLU A 296 28.80 15.89 25.43
N LYS A 297 30.06 15.79 25.87
CA LYS A 297 31.22 16.47 25.29
C LYS A 297 32.23 15.57 24.57
N MET A 298 32.03 14.25 24.55
CA MET A 298 32.93 13.33 23.84
C MET A 298 32.54 13.20 22.37
N ALA A 299 33.54 13.20 21.47
CA ALA A 299 33.31 12.97 20.04
C ALA A 299 33.08 11.47 19.73
N VAL A 300 32.35 11.19 18.65
CA VAL A 300 32.08 9.80 18.19
C VAL A 300 33.38 9.01 17.99
N THR A 301 34.43 9.66 17.48
CA THR A 301 35.76 9.07 17.27
C THR A 301 36.48 8.69 18.57
N GLU A 302 36.25 9.42 19.66
CA GLU A 302 36.80 9.09 20.99
C GLU A 302 36.08 7.89 21.60
N ILE A 303 34.74 7.86 21.49
CA ILE A 303 33.89 6.76 21.95
C ILE A 303 34.15 5.48 21.14
N ALA A 304 34.39 5.60 19.83
CA ALA A 304 34.62 4.46 18.93
C ALA A 304 35.76 3.54 19.40
N ASN A 305 36.85 4.11 19.88
CA ASN A 305 37.99 3.34 20.39
C ASN A 305 37.65 2.58 21.67
N ASP A 306 36.87 3.17 22.57
CA ASP A 306 36.43 2.51 23.81
C ASP A 306 35.39 1.40 23.54
N VAL A 307 34.51 1.60 22.55
CA VAL A 307 33.52 0.60 22.10
C VAL A 307 34.17 -0.54 21.29
N ARG A 308 35.21 -0.27 20.48
CA ARG A 308 36.04 -1.32 19.85
C ARG A 308 36.79 -2.15 20.89
N ALA A 309 37.39 -1.51 21.90
CA ALA A 309 37.99 -2.20 23.04
C ALA A 309 36.98 -3.10 23.78
N TYR A 310 35.76 -2.61 23.97
CA TYR A 310 34.69 -3.39 24.60
C TYR A 310 34.34 -4.68 23.83
N CYS A 311 34.25 -4.59 22.49
CA CYS A 311 34.04 -5.76 21.63
C CYS A 311 35.23 -6.72 21.61
N TYR A 312 36.46 -6.21 21.70
CA TYR A 312 37.66 -7.04 21.84
C TYR A 312 37.62 -7.84 23.15
N TYR A 313 37.42 -7.19 24.30
CA TYR A 313 37.44 -7.87 25.61
C TYR A 313 36.32 -8.89 25.77
N THR A 314 35.10 -8.60 25.30
CA THR A 314 33.99 -9.58 25.31
C THR A 314 34.27 -10.79 24.43
N ASN A 315 34.87 -10.61 23.26
CA ASN A 315 35.28 -11.72 22.40
C ASN A 315 36.38 -12.58 23.06
N GLN A 316 37.37 -11.97 23.73
CA GLN A 316 38.37 -12.72 24.51
C GLN A 316 37.74 -13.51 25.66
N LEU A 317 36.72 -12.98 26.34
CA LEU A 317 35.98 -13.74 27.37
C LEU A 317 35.25 -14.96 26.80
N VAL A 318 34.59 -14.84 25.66
CA VAL A 318 33.96 -15.98 24.98
C VAL A 318 35.00 -17.05 24.64
N GLY A 319 36.16 -16.64 24.11
CA GLY A 319 37.31 -17.50 23.86
C GLY A 319 37.76 -18.23 25.13
N ASN A 320 38.14 -17.49 26.17
CA ASN A 320 38.63 -18.02 27.45
C ASN A 320 37.65 -19.02 28.08
N PHE A 321 36.36 -18.67 28.22
CA PHE A 321 35.39 -19.55 28.85
C PHE A 321 35.08 -20.81 28.02
N SER A 322 35.14 -20.72 26.69
CA SER A 322 35.00 -21.91 25.83
C SER A 322 36.21 -22.85 25.97
N SER A 323 37.43 -22.32 25.99
CA SER A 323 38.66 -23.09 26.24
C SER A 323 38.67 -23.73 27.62
N LEU A 324 38.30 -22.98 28.67
CA LEU A 324 38.16 -23.51 30.04
C LEU A 324 37.15 -24.66 30.12
N LEU A 325 36.02 -24.56 29.41
CA LEU A 325 34.99 -25.61 29.41
C LEU A 325 35.48 -26.92 28.77
N ASP A 326 36.21 -26.83 27.65
CA ASP A 326 36.82 -28.01 27.02
C ASP A 326 38.05 -28.52 27.79
N GLU A 327 38.84 -27.67 28.46
CA GLU A 327 39.89 -28.10 29.39
C GLU A 327 39.30 -28.91 30.56
N LEU A 328 38.27 -28.40 31.25
CA LEU A 328 37.57 -29.07 32.36
C LEU A 328 36.78 -30.32 31.94
N ARG A 329 36.59 -30.53 30.64
CA ARG A 329 35.99 -31.74 30.07
C ARG A 329 37.02 -32.81 29.74
N ASN A 330 38.25 -32.40 29.43
CA ASN A 330 39.36 -33.30 29.05
C ASN A 330 40.35 -33.57 30.20
N SER A 331 40.36 -32.74 31.24
CA SER A 331 41.19 -32.86 32.44
C SER A 331 40.36 -32.67 33.72
N GLN A 332 40.65 -33.47 34.75
CA GLN A 332 39.98 -33.34 36.06
C GLN A 332 40.68 -32.34 37.00
N PHE A 333 41.89 -31.86 36.69
CA PHE A 333 42.66 -30.90 37.51
C PHE A 333 42.82 -31.24 39.02
N GLY A 334 42.58 -32.50 39.43
CA GLY A 334 42.58 -32.92 40.83
C GLY A 334 41.24 -32.72 41.58
N LEU A 335 40.20 -32.28 40.89
CA LEU A 335 38.87 -32.01 41.45
C LEU A 335 38.06 -33.27 41.73
N SER A 336 37.22 -33.20 42.77
CA SER A 336 36.17 -34.21 42.97
C SER A 336 35.04 -34.04 41.96
N LYS A 337 34.27 -35.11 41.70
CA LYS A 337 33.24 -35.09 40.65
C LYS A 337 32.18 -33.99 40.86
N SER A 338 31.70 -33.77 42.08
CA SER A 338 30.69 -32.73 42.33
C SER A 338 31.24 -31.32 42.12
N GLN A 339 32.53 -31.08 42.38
CA GLN A 339 33.18 -29.81 42.04
C GLN A 339 33.31 -29.65 40.52
N LEU A 340 33.69 -30.72 39.80
CA LEU A 340 33.75 -30.70 38.33
C LEU A 340 32.38 -30.39 37.71
N ASP A 341 31.33 -31.06 38.18
CA ASP A 341 29.94 -30.86 37.73
C ASP A 341 29.46 -29.43 38.05
N GLN A 342 29.83 -28.86 39.20
CA GLN A 342 29.54 -27.46 39.58
C GLN A 342 30.27 -26.46 38.67
N TYR A 343 31.60 -26.58 38.52
CA TYR A 343 32.37 -25.64 37.70
C TYR A 343 31.97 -25.70 36.22
N GLN A 344 31.65 -26.88 35.68
CA GLN A 344 31.12 -26.99 34.32
C GLN A 344 29.76 -26.29 34.13
N LEU A 345 28.95 -26.13 35.19
CA LEU A 345 27.73 -25.34 35.17
C LEU A 345 28.05 -23.83 35.22
N GLU A 346 28.91 -23.40 36.14
CA GLU A 346 29.30 -21.99 36.31
C GLU A 346 30.05 -21.43 35.08
N PHE A 347 30.98 -22.18 34.50
CA PHE A 347 31.68 -21.77 33.27
C PHE A 347 30.77 -21.84 32.03
N ARG A 348 29.76 -22.72 32.00
CA ARG A 348 28.74 -22.67 30.96
C ARG A 348 27.89 -21.41 31.08
N GLU A 349 27.49 -21.02 32.29
CA GLU A 349 26.77 -19.77 32.52
C GLU A 349 27.61 -18.55 32.12
N MET A 350 28.88 -18.48 32.52
CA MET A 350 29.78 -17.42 32.08
C MET A 350 30.01 -17.40 30.58
N SER A 351 30.13 -18.56 29.92
CA SER A 351 30.22 -18.63 28.46
C SER A 351 28.95 -18.09 27.80
N THR A 352 27.76 -18.32 28.38
CA THR A 352 26.50 -17.75 27.89
C THR A 352 26.43 -16.23 28.12
N LYS A 353 26.76 -15.75 29.34
CA LYS A 353 26.80 -14.30 29.64
C LYS A 353 27.84 -13.55 28.82
N ALA A 354 29.04 -14.10 28.64
CA ALA A 354 30.07 -13.52 27.78
C ALA A 354 29.62 -13.43 26.31
N HIS A 355 28.86 -14.43 25.83
CA HIS A 355 28.28 -14.37 24.49
C HIS A 355 27.21 -13.27 24.38
N GLU A 356 26.32 -13.14 25.36
CA GLU A 356 25.33 -12.04 25.40
C GLU A 356 26.01 -10.66 25.45
N LEU A 357 27.06 -10.49 26.27
CA LEU A 357 27.86 -9.27 26.35
C LEU A 357 28.56 -8.94 25.01
N TYR A 358 29.11 -9.94 24.33
CA TYR A 358 29.71 -9.77 23.00
C TYR A 358 28.68 -9.28 21.97
N LEU A 359 27.46 -9.82 21.99
CA LEU A 359 26.39 -9.40 21.08
C LEU A 359 25.88 -7.99 21.37
N LEU A 360 25.74 -7.64 22.65
CA LEU A 360 25.46 -6.27 23.07
C LEU A 360 26.57 -5.29 22.64
N SER A 361 27.84 -5.74 22.62
CA SER A 361 28.96 -4.93 22.13
C SER A 361 28.96 -4.70 20.62
N LEU A 362 28.54 -5.70 19.82
CA LEU A 362 28.37 -5.54 18.37
C LEU A 362 27.24 -4.55 18.08
N GLN A 363 26.10 -4.67 18.78
CA GLN A 363 25.02 -3.70 18.66
C GLN A 363 25.46 -2.29 19.11
N LEU A 364 26.33 -2.19 20.11
CA LEU A 364 26.88 -0.91 20.57
C LEU A 364 27.78 -0.23 19.52
N GLN A 365 28.50 -1.01 18.70
CA GLN A 365 29.23 -0.49 17.54
C GLN A 365 28.27 -0.03 16.43
N GLU A 366 27.24 -0.81 16.11
CA GLU A 366 26.27 -0.46 15.07
C GLU A 366 25.54 0.86 15.39
N VAL A 367 25.06 1.02 16.63
CA VAL A 367 24.36 2.22 17.10
C VAL A 367 25.26 3.47 17.16
N LEU A 368 26.59 3.31 17.20
CA LEU A 368 27.52 4.44 17.21
C LEU A 368 27.51 5.22 15.88
N TYR A 369 27.24 4.53 14.77
CA TYR A 369 27.21 5.10 13.41
C TYR A 369 25.81 5.07 12.77
N ALA A 370 24.78 4.60 13.49
CA ALA A 370 23.43 4.45 12.96
C ALA A 370 22.37 5.02 13.92
N ASN A 371 21.54 5.90 13.38
CA ASN A 371 20.28 6.35 14.00
C ASN A 371 19.10 6.03 13.08
N ARG A 372 17.88 6.25 13.58
CA ARG A 372 16.60 6.02 12.87
C ARG A 372 16.52 6.54 11.44
N HIS A 373 17.22 7.62 11.11
CA HIS A 373 17.14 8.32 9.82
C HIS A 373 18.41 8.18 8.96
N THR A 374 19.41 7.39 9.39
CA THR A 374 20.62 7.14 8.58
C THR A 374 20.35 6.34 7.30
N MET A 375 21.14 6.65 6.27
CA MET A 375 21.22 5.90 5.01
C MET A 375 22.01 4.60 5.23
N LEU A 376 21.33 3.47 5.38
CA LEU A 376 21.94 2.14 5.52
C LEU A 376 22.21 1.53 4.14
N VAL A 377 23.46 1.19 3.81
CA VAL A 377 23.94 0.95 2.42
C VAL A 377 24.55 -0.42 2.14
N ILE A 378 24.98 -1.18 3.14
CA ILE A 378 25.46 -2.57 2.99
C ILE A 378 24.94 -3.45 4.14
N PRO A 379 24.77 -4.78 3.96
CA PRO A 379 24.40 -5.67 5.07
C PRO A 379 25.41 -5.64 6.23
N SER A 380 24.92 -5.77 7.45
CA SER A 380 25.76 -5.99 8.64
C SER A 380 26.18 -7.46 8.72
N SER A 381 27.37 -7.69 9.27
CA SER A 381 27.85 -9.02 9.62
C SER A 381 27.30 -9.56 10.94
N ASN A 382 26.56 -8.73 11.72
CA ASN A 382 25.98 -9.10 13.01
C ASN A 382 24.90 -10.19 12.84
N PRO A 383 25.14 -11.43 13.30
CA PRO A 383 24.27 -12.57 12.99
C PRO A 383 22.95 -12.56 13.79
N TYR A 384 22.81 -11.75 14.85
CA TYR A 384 21.59 -11.72 15.67
C TYR A 384 20.49 -10.82 15.08
N THR A 385 20.84 -9.91 14.17
CA THR A 385 19.87 -9.09 13.41
C THR A 385 18.85 -9.96 12.65
N LEU A 386 19.27 -11.16 12.21
CA LEU A 386 18.49 -12.10 11.40
C LEU A 386 18.06 -13.37 12.16
N ALA A 387 18.19 -13.39 13.50
CA ALA A 387 17.81 -14.56 14.29
C ALA A 387 16.29 -14.77 14.36
N LYS A 388 15.83 -16.02 14.19
CA LYS A 388 14.39 -16.35 14.13
C LYS A 388 13.60 -15.98 15.40
N ASN A 389 14.24 -16.02 16.57
CA ASN A 389 13.63 -15.68 17.87
C ASN A 389 14.01 -14.25 18.32
N ARG A 390 14.12 -13.30 17.38
CA ARG A 390 14.43 -11.90 17.72
C ARG A 390 13.35 -11.29 18.62
N ASP A 391 13.81 -10.51 19.58
CA ASP A 391 12.97 -9.80 20.54
C ASP A 391 12.58 -8.45 19.92
N GLU A 392 11.29 -8.27 19.57
CA GLU A 392 10.84 -7.19 18.67
C GLU A 392 11.07 -5.76 19.21
N GLY A 393 11.39 -5.62 20.51
CA GLY A 393 11.73 -4.36 21.16
C GLY A 393 13.22 -3.96 21.16
N LYS A 394 14.09 -4.59 20.36
CA LYS A 394 15.55 -4.32 20.37
C LYS A 394 16.10 -3.83 19.02
N ASN A 395 16.77 -2.67 19.04
CA ASN A 395 17.24 -1.89 17.87
C ASN A 395 18.43 -2.52 17.11
N ALA A 396 18.34 -3.76 16.61
CA ALA A 396 19.41 -4.39 15.82
C ALA A 396 19.16 -4.16 14.32
N GLN A 397 19.96 -3.30 13.67
CA GLN A 397 19.81 -3.01 12.23
C GLN A 397 20.52 -4.07 11.38
N PRO A 398 19.86 -4.68 10.37
CA PRO A 398 20.50 -5.71 9.54
C PRO A 398 21.51 -5.15 8.52
N TRP A 399 21.64 -3.83 8.41
CA TRP A 399 22.49 -3.11 7.46
C TRP A 399 23.27 -2.00 8.17
N LEU A 400 24.51 -1.75 7.72
CA LEU A 400 25.40 -0.69 8.21
C LEU A 400 25.15 0.64 7.47
N SER A 401 25.37 1.75 8.16
CA SER A 401 25.24 3.10 7.61
C SER A 401 26.37 3.46 6.65
N LEU A 402 26.12 4.43 5.76
CA LEU A 402 27.17 5.06 4.97
C LEU A 402 28.24 5.70 5.86
N GLN A 403 27.85 6.26 7.01
CA GLN A 403 28.78 6.80 8.01
C GLN A 403 29.77 5.73 8.51
N ALA A 404 29.30 4.52 8.83
CA ALA A 404 30.18 3.43 9.27
C ALA A 404 31.21 3.07 8.19
N VAL A 405 30.78 2.94 6.92
CA VAL A 405 31.68 2.64 5.79
C VAL A 405 32.73 3.73 5.57
N LEU A 406 32.36 5.01 5.74
CA LEU A 406 33.24 6.16 5.56
C LEU A 406 34.17 6.43 6.76
N HIS A 407 33.74 6.15 8.00
CA HIS A 407 34.38 6.67 9.23
C HIS A 407 34.67 5.64 10.35
N ASP A 408 34.33 4.35 10.23
CA ASP A 408 34.88 3.31 11.14
C ASP A 408 36.37 3.06 10.81
N ALA A 409 37.14 2.60 11.79
CA ALA A 409 38.57 2.35 11.62
C ALA A 409 38.83 1.14 10.72
N LEU A 410 39.88 1.21 9.90
CA LEU A 410 40.35 0.10 9.08
C LEU A 410 41.16 -0.90 9.93
N PRO A 411 41.17 -2.21 9.60
CA PRO A 411 41.97 -3.22 10.33
C PRO A 411 43.50 -3.01 10.27
N SER A 412 43.97 -2.08 9.43
CA SER A 412 45.35 -1.60 9.34
C SER A 412 45.65 -0.42 10.28
N GLU A 413 44.64 0.32 10.71
CA GLU A 413 44.75 1.50 11.59
C GLU A 413 44.80 1.09 13.08
N ASP A 414 44.26 -0.08 13.43
CA ASP A 414 44.36 -0.69 14.76
C ASP A 414 45.14 -2.01 14.70
N GLU A 415 46.46 -1.93 14.83
CA GLU A 415 47.34 -3.11 14.85
C GLU A 415 47.08 -4.06 16.04
N VAL A 416 46.44 -3.57 17.11
CA VAL A 416 46.34 -4.25 18.41
C VAL A 416 45.07 -5.09 18.51
N MET A 417 43.93 -4.55 18.11
CA MET A 417 42.62 -5.21 18.28
C MET A 417 42.12 -5.87 17.00
N LYS A 418 42.31 -5.23 15.83
CA LYS A 418 41.85 -5.70 14.50
C LYS A 418 40.37 -6.13 14.47
N ILE A 419 39.54 -5.44 15.25
CA ILE A 419 38.10 -5.68 15.43
C ILE A 419 37.34 -4.37 15.23
N GLY A 420 36.24 -4.43 14.46
CA GLY A 420 35.36 -3.31 14.13
C GLY A 420 34.27 -3.79 13.17
N LEU A 421 33.33 -2.92 12.80
CA LEU A 421 32.20 -3.28 11.92
C LEU A 421 32.68 -3.71 10.53
N LEU A 422 33.75 -3.06 10.07
CA LEU A 422 34.35 -3.27 8.76
C LEU A 422 35.39 -4.40 8.72
N ALA A 423 35.79 -4.96 9.86
CA ALA A 423 36.87 -5.96 9.94
C ALA A 423 36.65 -7.27 9.15
N PRO A 424 35.39 -7.74 8.90
CA PRO A 424 35.14 -8.88 8.02
C PRO A 424 35.34 -8.61 6.51
N LEU A 425 35.52 -7.35 6.10
CA LEU A 425 35.51 -6.90 4.71
C LEU A 425 36.93 -6.54 4.23
N LYS A 426 37.19 -6.61 2.91
CA LYS A 426 38.51 -6.24 2.38
C LYS A 426 38.69 -4.71 2.40
N GLU A 427 39.71 -4.26 3.12
CA GLU A 427 40.19 -2.88 3.19
C GLU A 427 40.32 -2.19 1.81
N SER A 428 40.77 -2.93 0.78
CA SER A 428 40.90 -2.41 -0.59
C SER A 428 39.55 -2.11 -1.27
N ARG A 429 38.44 -2.71 -0.81
CA ARG A 429 37.08 -2.37 -1.26
C ARG A 429 36.57 -1.12 -0.54
N ILE A 430 36.72 -1.07 0.78
CA ILE A 430 36.34 0.09 1.61
C ILE A 430 37.06 1.36 1.11
N THR A 431 38.37 1.26 0.86
CA THR A 431 39.18 2.37 0.33
C THR A 431 38.82 2.75 -1.12
N ARG A 432 38.20 1.86 -1.93
CA ARG A 432 37.58 2.28 -3.22
C ARG A 432 36.32 3.09 -2.97
N VAL A 433 35.43 2.65 -2.05
CA VAL A 433 34.20 3.39 -1.69
C VAL A 433 34.52 4.78 -1.15
N ARG A 434 35.43 4.91 -0.17
CA ARG A 434 35.86 6.21 0.38
C ARG A 434 36.38 7.15 -0.72
N ARG A 435 37.29 6.66 -1.57
CA ARG A 435 37.86 7.46 -2.68
C ARG A 435 36.83 7.85 -3.74
N SER A 436 35.85 7.00 -4.04
CA SER A 436 34.79 7.33 -5.01
C SER A 436 33.75 8.29 -4.42
N TRP A 437 33.47 8.20 -3.11
CA TRP A 437 32.68 9.19 -2.38
C TRP A 437 33.32 10.58 -2.41
N ASP A 438 34.63 10.68 -2.12
CA ASP A 438 35.32 11.98 -2.15
C ASP A 438 35.30 12.62 -3.54
N LYS A 439 35.55 11.85 -4.61
CA LYS A 439 35.39 12.35 -5.99
C LYS A 439 33.97 12.87 -6.27
N LEU A 440 32.95 12.16 -5.79
CA LEU A 440 31.54 12.48 -6.03
C LEU A 440 31.16 13.77 -5.32
N LYS A 441 31.52 13.88 -4.03
CA LYS A 441 31.40 15.08 -3.21
C LYS A 441 32.12 16.27 -3.85
N ASP A 442 33.40 16.11 -4.19
CA ASP A 442 34.22 17.20 -4.73
C ASP A 442 33.71 17.70 -6.10
N SER A 443 33.28 16.79 -6.99
CA SER A 443 32.72 17.15 -8.29
C SER A 443 31.32 17.76 -8.21
N TYR A 444 30.51 17.36 -7.23
CA TYR A 444 29.22 17.99 -6.92
C TYR A 444 29.40 19.44 -6.43
N ILE A 445 30.28 19.66 -5.45
CA ILE A 445 30.59 20.99 -4.88
C ILE A 445 31.17 21.92 -5.96
N GLN A 446 32.03 21.39 -6.84
CA GLN A 446 32.58 22.14 -7.98
C GLN A 446 31.58 22.33 -9.14
N ARG A 447 30.34 21.82 -9.00
CA ARG A 447 29.26 21.79 -10.01
C ARG A 447 29.71 21.29 -11.38
N ASN A 448 30.62 20.32 -11.41
CA ASN A 448 31.24 19.78 -12.62
C ASN A 448 30.49 18.52 -13.08
N ALA A 449 29.47 18.68 -13.93
CA ALA A 449 28.60 17.60 -14.39
C ALA A 449 29.37 16.41 -15.01
N SER A 450 30.34 16.67 -15.89
CA SER A 450 31.11 15.60 -16.56
C SER A 450 31.97 14.76 -15.59
N ALA A 451 32.56 15.42 -14.58
CA ALA A 451 33.26 14.71 -13.51
C ALA A 451 32.30 13.97 -12.58
N PHE A 452 31.14 14.58 -12.26
CA PHE A 452 30.13 13.98 -11.40
C PHE A 452 29.51 12.72 -12.01
N ASP A 453 29.15 12.74 -13.29
CA ASP A 453 28.61 11.58 -14.02
C ASP A 453 29.57 10.38 -13.96
N THR A 454 30.88 10.65 -14.07
CA THR A 454 31.92 9.61 -13.92
C THR A 454 32.05 9.14 -12.46
N ALA A 455 31.88 10.04 -11.48
CA ALA A 455 32.00 9.73 -10.06
C ALA A 455 30.80 8.96 -9.49
N GLN A 456 29.57 9.25 -9.92
CA GLN A 456 28.37 8.50 -9.48
C GLN A 456 28.41 7.04 -9.93
N ILE A 457 28.96 6.75 -11.12
CA ILE A 457 29.19 5.38 -11.60
C ILE A 457 30.26 4.67 -10.75
N ASP A 458 31.44 5.27 -10.56
CA ASP A 458 32.54 4.68 -9.76
C ASP A 458 32.10 4.43 -8.30
N PHE A 459 31.26 5.29 -7.74
CA PHE A 459 30.69 5.13 -6.39
C PHE A 459 29.64 4.01 -6.31
N LEU A 460 28.68 3.97 -7.25
CA LEU A 460 27.65 2.92 -7.30
C LEU A 460 28.28 1.53 -7.48
N GLU A 461 29.21 1.37 -8.42
CA GLU A 461 29.96 0.11 -8.60
C GLU A 461 30.73 -0.29 -7.32
N SER A 462 31.35 0.69 -6.65
CA SER A 462 32.12 0.45 -5.42
C SER A 462 31.23 -0.05 -4.30
N LEU A 463 30.06 0.58 -4.09
CA LEU A 463 29.07 0.15 -3.11
C LEU A 463 28.48 -1.23 -3.46
N GLN A 464 28.14 -1.49 -4.72
CA GLN A 464 27.66 -2.80 -5.16
C GLN A 464 28.67 -3.91 -4.86
N THR A 465 29.93 -3.68 -5.23
CA THR A 465 31.03 -4.62 -4.98
C THR A 465 31.25 -4.88 -3.48
N LEU A 466 31.10 -3.85 -2.63
CA LEU A 466 31.22 -3.99 -1.18
C LEU A 466 29.99 -4.68 -0.56
N GLY A 467 28.79 -4.41 -1.07
CA GLY A 467 27.53 -4.96 -0.58
C GLY A 467 27.36 -6.46 -0.87
N GLU A 468 27.80 -6.92 -2.04
CA GLU A 468 27.91 -8.36 -2.35
C GLU A 468 28.89 -9.05 -1.39
N GLU A 469 30.09 -8.49 -1.21
CA GLU A 469 31.11 -9.03 -0.29
C GLU A 469 30.66 -9.01 1.19
N ALA A 470 29.88 -8.00 1.59
CA ALA A 470 29.26 -7.93 2.91
C ALA A 470 28.14 -8.97 3.11
N THR A 471 27.43 -9.34 2.03
CA THR A 471 26.44 -10.44 2.06
C THR A 471 27.14 -11.78 2.30
N ASP A 472 28.22 -12.06 1.58
CA ASP A 472 29.06 -13.25 1.80
C ASP A 472 29.62 -13.30 3.23
N ALA A 473 30.14 -12.17 3.74
CA ALA A 473 30.70 -12.07 5.08
C ALA A 473 29.65 -12.30 6.18
N ARG A 474 28.45 -11.71 6.03
CA ARG A 474 27.27 -11.94 6.89
C ARG A 474 26.88 -13.40 6.91
N ASP A 475 26.75 -14.04 5.76
CA ASP A 475 26.28 -15.43 5.67
C ASP A 475 27.31 -16.41 6.19
N ALA A 476 28.61 -16.10 6.04
CA ALA A 476 29.70 -16.82 6.70
C ALA A 476 29.72 -16.63 8.24
N ALA A 477 29.27 -15.48 8.76
CA ALA A 477 29.14 -15.23 10.21
C ALA A 477 27.93 -15.96 10.80
N ILE A 478 26.75 -15.79 10.22
CA ILE A 478 25.52 -16.54 10.56
C ILE A 478 25.75 -18.04 10.45
N GLY A 479 26.51 -18.46 9.42
CA GLY A 479 26.95 -19.83 9.17
C GLY A 479 27.71 -20.48 10.33
N LYS A 480 28.40 -19.69 11.15
CA LYS A 480 29.16 -20.12 12.33
C LYS A 480 28.39 -19.97 13.64
N THR A 481 27.61 -18.89 13.79
CA THR A 481 27.02 -18.49 15.08
C THR A 481 25.62 -19.05 15.34
N LEU A 482 24.73 -19.11 14.35
CA LEU A 482 23.35 -19.60 14.55
C LEU A 482 23.22 -21.09 14.20
N SER A 483 22.50 -21.85 15.02
CA SER A 483 22.10 -23.22 14.67
C SER A 483 21.21 -23.23 13.41
N SER A 484 21.19 -24.34 12.68
CA SER A 484 20.33 -24.49 11.49
C SER A 484 18.83 -24.34 11.79
N THR A 485 18.40 -24.54 13.03
CA THR A 485 17.02 -24.34 13.50
C THR A 485 16.65 -22.87 13.72
N ASN A 486 17.63 -22.00 13.95
CA ASN A 486 17.43 -20.59 14.33
C ASN A 486 17.69 -19.62 13.17
N ARG A 487 18.12 -20.14 12.01
CA ARG A 487 18.23 -19.41 10.74
C ARG A 487 16.87 -19.35 10.06
N ASP A 488 16.56 -18.21 9.46
CA ASP A 488 15.37 -17.99 8.65
C ASP A 488 15.83 -17.59 7.23
N PRO A 489 15.66 -18.46 6.22
CA PRO A 489 16.19 -18.21 4.88
C PRO A 489 15.47 -17.05 4.19
N ASP A 490 14.17 -16.88 4.41
CA ASP A 490 13.41 -15.78 3.81
C ASP A 490 13.91 -14.43 4.36
N VAL A 491 14.29 -14.37 5.64
CA VAL A 491 14.90 -13.17 6.25
C VAL A 491 16.33 -12.94 5.75
N MET A 492 17.12 -13.98 5.53
CA MET A 492 18.47 -13.87 4.95
C MET A 492 18.43 -13.35 3.51
N ASP A 493 17.55 -13.89 2.66
CA ASP A 493 17.34 -13.42 1.29
C ASP A 493 16.78 -11.99 1.25
N TYR A 494 15.83 -11.67 2.14
CA TYR A 494 15.19 -10.34 2.19
C TYR A 494 16.14 -9.21 2.60
N THR A 495 17.17 -9.53 3.38
CA THR A 495 18.18 -8.57 3.86
C THR A 495 19.52 -8.68 3.15
N ALA A 496 19.65 -9.53 2.12
CA ALA A 496 20.84 -9.60 1.28
C ALA A 496 21.00 -8.32 0.45
N TYR A 497 22.23 -7.99 0.04
CA TYR A 497 22.43 -6.89 -0.90
C TYR A 497 21.80 -7.23 -2.27
N PRO A 498 21.05 -6.32 -2.92
CA PRO A 498 20.21 -6.68 -4.05
C PRO A 498 21.00 -6.83 -5.36
N ALA A 499 21.61 -7.99 -5.58
CA ALA A 499 22.28 -8.35 -6.83
C ALA A 499 21.28 -8.78 -7.94
N GLY A 500 21.67 -8.61 -9.20
CA GLY A 500 20.98 -9.16 -10.37
C GLY A 500 19.47 -8.88 -10.43
N ALA A 501 18.64 -9.93 -10.29
CA ALA A 501 17.18 -9.82 -10.34
C ALA A 501 16.58 -9.04 -9.15
N ALA A 502 17.28 -8.93 -8.03
CA ALA A 502 16.86 -8.06 -6.91
C ALA A 502 17.09 -6.58 -7.25
N PHE A 503 18.21 -6.24 -7.93
CA PHE A 503 18.47 -4.88 -8.40
C PHE A 503 17.40 -4.38 -9.39
N GLN A 504 16.82 -5.28 -10.18
CA GLN A 504 15.69 -4.93 -11.07
C GLN A 504 14.47 -4.41 -10.31
N ARG A 505 14.27 -4.75 -9.03
CA ARG A 505 13.19 -4.17 -8.19
C ARG A 505 13.49 -2.72 -7.84
N VAL A 506 14.75 -2.40 -7.52
CA VAL A 506 15.23 -1.04 -7.24
C VAL A 506 14.99 -0.13 -8.46
N GLN A 507 15.36 -0.61 -9.65
CA GLN A 507 15.07 0.09 -10.91
C GLN A 507 13.58 0.15 -11.27
N ALA A 508 12.77 -0.84 -10.89
CA ALA A 508 11.33 -0.82 -11.12
C ALA A 508 10.63 0.25 -10.26
N GLU A 509 11.13 0.52 -9.05
CA GLU A 509 10.61 1.56 -8.17
C GLU A 509 10.90 2.97 -8.71
N ILE A 510 12.11 3.21 -9.25
CA ILE A 510 12.41 4.48 -9.96
C ILE A 510 11.48 4.67 -11.16
N LYS A 511 11.30 3.62 -11.98
CA LYS A 511 10.38 3.65 -13.13
C LYS A 511 8.92 3.88 -12.72
N TYR A 512 8.50 3.40 -11.56
CA TYR A 512 7.19 3.69 -10.98
C TYR A 512 7.06 5.15 -10.53
N ASN A 513 8.08 5.66 -9.83
CA ASN A 513 8.15 7.03 -9.32
C ASN A 513 8.14 8.08 -10.46
N ASP A 514 8.77 7.77 -11.58
CA ASP A 514 8.88 8.67 -12.74
C ASP A 514 7.64 8.58 -13.67
N SER A 515 7.11 7.36 -13.89
CA SER A 515 5.92 7.19 -14.75
C SER A 515 4.58 7.54 -14.09
N LYS A 516 4.56 7.69 -12.75
CA LYS A 516 3.40 8.10 -11.92
C LYS A 516 2.06 7.50 -12.40
N PRO A 517 1.98 6.16 -12.58
CA PRO A 517 1.06 5.56 -13.53
C PRO A 517 -0.42 5.86 -13.23
N PHE A 518 -0.81 5.83 -11.95
CA PHE A 518 -2.20 6.06 -11.54
C PHE A 518 -2.66 7.52 -11.68
N GLN A 519 -1.72 8.48 -11.65
CA GLN A 519 -2.02 9.89 -11.93
C GLN A 519 -2.38 10.07 -13.42
N TYR A 520 -1.63 9.44 -14.33
CA TYR A 520 -1.97 9.41 -15.76
C TYR A 520 -3.25 8.62 -16.07
N THR A 521 -3.57 7.57 -15.31
CA THR A 521 -4.89 6.89 -15.40
C THR A 521 -6.05 7.86 -15.15
N ALA A 522 -5.90 8.85 -14.25
CA ALA A 522 -6.90 9.91 -14.06
C ALA A 522 -7.08 10.76 -15.33
N VAL A 523 -5.97 11.13 -15.98
CA VAL A 523 -5.95 11.90 -17.23
C VAL A 523 -6.64 11.14 -18.37
N PHE A 524 -6.29 9.87 -18.58
CA PHE A 524 -6.94 9.02 -19.58
C PHE A 524 -8.44 8.87 -19.30
N SER A 525 -8.83 8.72 -18.03
CA SER A 525 -10.25 8.65 -17.63
C SER A 525 -11.01 9.94 -17.95
N PHE A 526 -10.42 11.10 -17.66
CA PHE A 526 -11.02 12.41 -17.96
C PHE A 526 -11.14 12.67 -19.47
N LEU A 527 -10.11 12.35 -20.25
CA LEU A 527 -10.13 12.45 -21.72
C LEU A 527 -11.17 11.50 -22.33
N ALA A 528 -11.28 10.26 -21.84
CA ALA A 528 -12.28 9.31 -22.28
C ALA A 528 -13.71 9.78 -21.91
N LEU A 529 -13.91 10.38 -20.73
CA LEU A 529 -15.18 10.97 -20.31
C LEU A 529 -15.61 12.12 -21.23
N ILE A 530 -14.69 13.02 -21.61
CA ILE A 530 -14.94 14.09 -22.59
C ILE A 530 -15.34 13.50 -23.94
N ALA A 531 -14.62 12.50 -24.43
CA ALA A 531 -14.93 11.84 -25.71
C ALA A 531 -16.31 11.16 -25.69
N PHE A 532 -16.65 10.43 -24.62
CA PHE A 532 -18.00 9.87 -24.46
C PHE A 532 -19.09 10.95 -24.35
N ALA A 533 -18.83 12.10 -23.72
CA ALA A 533 -19.76 13.22 -23.69
C ALA A 533 -19.95 13.86 -25.08
N LEU A 534 -18.88 14.03 -25.86
CA LEU A 534 -18.93 14.49 -27.26
C LEU A 534 -19.67 13.50 -28.18
N SER A 535 -19.75 12.22 -27.82
CA SER A 535 -20.51 11.23 -28.61
C SER A 535 -22.03 11.47 -28.65
N PHE A 536 -22.59 12.36 -27.81
CA PHE A 536 -23.98 12.84 -27.92
C PHE A 536 -24.17 13.92 -29.00
N GLY A 537 -23.10 14.36 -29.67
CA GLY A 537 -23.13 15.37 -30.73
C GLY A 537 -23.76 14.90 -32.05
N THR A 538 -23.53 15.68 -33.11
CA THR A 538 -24.03 15.39 -34.46
C THR A 538 -23.49 14.08 -35.01
N ASN A 539 -24.19 13.46 -35.97
CA ASN A 539 -23.83 12.14 -36.52
C ASN A 539 -22.37 12.03 -37.00
N SER A 540 -21.82 13.11 -37.59
CA SER A 540 -20.42 13.18 -38.03
C SER A 540 -19.40 13.07 -36.88
N VAL A 541 -19.72 13.63 -35.71
CA VAL A 541 -18.87 13.60 -34.51
C VAL A 541 -19.13 12.35 -33.67
N LYS A 542 -20.40 11.95 -33.53
CA LYS A 542 -20.90 10.81 -32.72
C LYS A 542 -20.00 9.57 -32.84
N ARG A 543 -19.68 9.14 -34.07
CA ARG A 543 -18.90 7.91 -34.32
C ARG A 543 -17.44 8.06 -33.91
N ILE A 544 -16.79 9.16 -34.30
CA ILE A 544 -15.38 9.43 -34.00
C ILE A 544 -15.18 9.58 -32.49
N ALA A 545 -15.99 10.41 -31.84
CA ALA A 545 -15.93 10.66 -30.40
C ALA A 545 -16.24 9.42 -29.55
N PHE A 546 -17.14 8.53 -30.01
CA PHE A 546 -17.38 7.25 -29.33
C PHE A 546 -16.16 6.34 -29.40
N TYR A 547 -15.55 6.15 -30.57
CA TYR A 547 -14.38 5.29 -30.71
C TYR A 547 -13.13 5.86 -30.04
N SER A 548 -12.90 7.17 -30.06
CA SER A 548 -11.80 7.75 -29.29
C SER A 548 -12.00 7.54 -27.78
N GLY A 549 -13.21 7.71 -27.25
CA GLY A 549 -13.52 7.41 -25.84
C GLY A 549 -13.26 5.95 -25.46
N VAL A 550 -13.59 5.00 -26.33
CA VAL A 550 -13.25 3.58 -26.15
C VAL A 550 -11.74 3.35 -26.19
N THR A 551 -11.03 3.90 -27.17
CA THR A 551 -9.57 3.74 -27.29
C THR A 551 -8.84 4.35 -26.09
N THR A 552 -9.20 5.55 -25.64
CA THR A 552 -8.59 6.19 -24.47
C THR A 552 -8.89 5.44 -23.17
N LEU A 553 -10.11 4.89 -23.01
CA LEU A 553 -10.43 3.98 -21.88
C LEU A 553 -9.56 2.72 -21.90
N MET A 554 -9.33 2.11 -23.07
CA MET A 554 -8.47 0.93 -23.19
C MET A 554 -6.99 1.24 -22.92
N ILE A 555 -6.50 2.41 -23.38
CA ILE A 555 -5.14 2.89 -23.05
C ILE A 555 -5.00 3.09 -21.54
N GLY A 556 -5.95 3.78 -20.90
CA GLY A 556 -5.97 3.97 -19.45
C GLY A 556 -6.00 2.66 -18.67
N LEU A 557 -6.77 1.66 -19.13
CA LEU A 557 -6.77 0.31 -18.54
C LEU A 557 -5.40 -0.38 -18.65
N LEU A 558 -4.77 -0.37 -19.84
CA LEU A 558 -3.44 -0.96 -20.04
C LEU A 558 -2.36 -0.25 -19.21
N TRP A 559 -2.42 1.08 -19.11
CA TRP A 559 -1.52 1.88 -18.29
C TRP A 559 -1.69 1.60 -16.78
N THR A 560 -2.91 1.35 -16.33
CA THR A 560 -3.20 0.94 -14.95
C THR A 560 -2.65 -0.47 -14.66
N VAL A 561 -2.76 -1.41 -15.63
CA VAL A 561 -2.15 -2.75 -15.53
C VAL A 561 -0.61 -2.65 -15.47
N TYR A 562 0.01 -1.74 -16.22
CA TYR A 562 1.45 -1.48 -16.12
C TYR A 562 1.85 -0.93 -14.74
N GLY A 563 1.06 0.00 -14.17
CA GLY A 563 1.27 0.48 -12.81
C GLY A 563 1.14 -0.60 -11.74
N PHE A 564 0.20 -1.53 -11.90
CA PHE A 564 0.10 -2.71 -11.03
C PHE A 564 1.26 -3.69 -11.21
N TYR A 565 1.70 -3.93 -12.44
CA TYR A 565 2.87 -4.76 -12.72
C TYR A 565 4.11 -4.22 -12.00
N LEU A 566 4.37 -2.91 -12.10
CA LEU A 566 5.47 -2.28 -11.35
C LEU A 566 5.30 -2.45 -9.84
N ARG A 567 4.12 -2.18 -9.26
CA ARG A 567 3.87 -2.42 -7.82
C ARG A 567 4.16 -3.87 -7.42
N VAL A 568 3.69 -4.86 -8.18
CA VAL A 568 3.94 -6.29 -7.91
C VAL A 568 5.43 -6.63 -7.99
N THR A 569 6.17 -6.06 -8.95
CA THR A 569 7.62 -6.26 -9.06
C THR A 569 8.40 -5.65 -7.90
N ILE A 570 7.98 -4.49 -7.40
CA ILE A 570 8.62 -3.78 -6.28
C ILE A 570 8.36 -4.51 -4.97
N THR A 571 7.09 -4.83 -4.67
CA THR A 571 6.68 -5.40 -3.38
C THR A 571 6.82 -6.92 -3.31
N GLY A 572 6.55 -7.62 -4.41
CA GLY A 572 6.37 -9.07 -4.43
C GLY A 572 4.94 -9.55 -4.12
N TRP A 573 3.96 -8.64 -3.94
CA TRP A 573 2.57 -9.00 -3.61
C TRP A 573 1.50 -8.27 -4.44
N ALA A 574 0.28 -8.81 -4.43
CA ALA A 574 -0.87 -8.22 -5.11
C ALA A 574 -1.26 -6.86 -4.47
N PRO A 575 -1.41 -5.77 -5.25
CA PRO A 575 -1.59 -4.42 -4.74
C PRO A 575 -3.06 -4.17 -4.33
N VAL A 576 -3.45 -4.73 -3.18
CA VAL A 576 -4.73 -4.50 -2.48
C VAL A 576 -4.56 -4.49 -0.95
N THR A 577 -3.34 -4.26 -0.45
CA THR A 577 -2.95 -4.48 0.95
C THR A 577 -3.12 -3.27 1.86
N ASN A 578 -3.28 -2.08 1.28
CA ASN A 578 -3.43 -0.80 1.99
C ASN A 578 -4.52 0.09 1.35
N MET A 579 -4.76 1.28 1.93
CA MET A 579 -5.80 2.19 1.45
C MET A 579 -5.50 2.76 0.05
N TYR A 580 -4.25 3.10 -0.25
CA TYR A 580 -3.84 3.55 -1.59
C TYR A 580 -4.17 2.50 -2.64
N GLU A 581 -3.75 1.27 -2.38
CA GLU A 581 -3.97 0.11 -3.24
C GLU A 581 -5.45 -0.19 -3.47
N THR A 582 -6.30 0.02 -2.46
CA THR A 582 -7.76 -0.07 -2.65
C THR A 582 -8.29 1.06 -3.53
N ILE A 583 -7.79 2.29 -3.37
CA ILE A 583 -8.19 3.49 -4.12
C ILE A 583 -7.76 3.44 -5.59
N ILE A 584 -6.72 2.68 -5.96
CA ILE A 584 -6.38 2.40 -7.37
C ILE A 584 -7.12 1.18 -7.92
N PHE A 585 -7.34 0.13 -7.12
CA PHE A 585 -7.96 -1.12 -7.58
C PHE A 585 -9.48 -1.02 -7.79
N VAL A 586 -10.21 -0.28 -6.96
CA VAL A 586 -11.66 -0.07 -7.17
C VAL A 586 -11.94 0.65 -8.51
N PRO A 587 -11.33 1.81 -8.82
CA PRO A 587 -11.38 2.45 -10.14
C PRO A 587 -10.96 1.54 -11.31
N PHE A 588 -9.93 0.72 -11.15
CA PHE A 588 -9.54 -0.23 -12.19
C PHE A 588 -10.67 -1.21 -12.52
N ILE A 589 -11.30 -1.83 -11.52
CA ILE A 589 -12.41 -2.75 -11.72
C ILE A 589 -13.65 -2.01 -12.25
N VAL A 590 -13.92 -0.79 -11.82
CA VAL A 590 -14.99 0.07 -12.38
C VAL A 590 -14.77 0.26 -13.89
N SER A 591 -13.58 0.67 -14.32
CA SER A 591 -13.22 0.85 -15.74
C SER A 591 -13.28 -0.46 -16.52
N LEU A 592 -12.83 -1.58 -15.94
CA LEU A 592 -12.80 -2.90 -16.57
C LEU A 592 -14.22 -3.43 -16.82
N LEU A 593 -15.09 -3.34 -15.82
CA LEU A 593 -16.51 -3.72 -15.94
C LEU A 593 -17.24 -2.77 -16.90
N ALA A 594 -16.95 -1.46 -16.87
CA ALA A 594 -17.50 -0.50 -17.82
C ALA A 594 -17.13 -0.84 -19.27
N ALA A 595 -15.86 -1.14 -19.54
CA ALA A 595 -15.39 -1.58 -20.85
C ALA A 595 -16.07 -2.88 -21.29
N TRP A 596 -16.17 -3.88 -20.40
CA TRP A 596 -16.84 -5.16 -20.70
C TRP A 596 -18.32 -4.97 -21.05
N PHE A 597 -19.09 -4.24 -20.23
CA PHE A 597 -20.52 -4.00 -20.48
C PHE A 597 -20.79 -3.14 -21.73
N LEU A 598 -19.87 -2.21 -22.06
CA LEU A 598 -19.92 -1.40 -23.28
C LEU A 598 -19.62 -2.25 -24.53
N LEU A 599 -18.54 -3.04 -24.52
CA LEU A 599 -18.07 -3.85 -25.65
C LEU A 599 -18.85 -5.18 -25.83
N THR A 600 -19.71 -5.55 -24.87
CA THR A 600 -20.57 -6.74 -24.90
C THR A 600 -21.22 -7.04 -26.27
N PRO A 601 -21.77 -6.07 -27.06
CA PRO A 601 -22.38 -6.36 -28.37
C PRO A 601 -21.43 -6.98 -29.41
N VAL A 602 -20.11 -6.73 -29.29
CA VAL A 602 -19.09 -7.29 -30.18
C VAL A 602 -18.31 -8.45 -29.54
N THR A 603 -18.15 -8.48 -28.21
CA THR A 603 -17.39 -9.56 -27.55
C THR A 603 -18.23 -10.78 -27.17
N LEU A 604 -19.53 -10.61 -26.87
CA LEU A 604 -20.35 -11.66 -26.25
C LEU A 604 -20.58 -12.89 -27.13
N ALA A 605 -20.54 -12.76 -28.45
CA ALA A 605 -20.68 -13.90 -29.36
C ALA A 605 -19.43 -14.80 -29.26
N GLY A 606 -18.24 -14.25 -29.49
CA GLY A 606 -16.97 -14.95 -29.33
C GLY A 606 -16.81 -15.58 -27.95
N ILE A 607 -17.09 -14.84 -26.86
CA ILE A 607 -17.01 -15.37 -25.48
C ILE A 607 -17.97 -16.55 -25.26
N LYS A 608 -19.22 -16.47 -25.76
CA LYS A 608 -20.18 -17.58 -25.68
C LYS A 608 -19.75 -18.78 -26.49
N ASP A 609 -19.18 -18.56 -27.67
CA ASP A 609 -18.66 -19.64 -28.52
C ASP A 609 -17.46 -20.31 -27.83
N SER A 610 -16.51 -19.57 -27.26
CA SER A 610 -15.41 -20.11 -26.46
C SER A 610 -15.89 -20.92 -25.25
N TRP A 611 -16.84 -20.41 -24.47
CA TRP A 611 -17.38 -21.13 -23.31
C TRP A 611 -18.15 -22.40 -23.70
N ARG A 612 -18.77 -22.43 -24.88
CA ARG A 612 -19.42 -23.64 -25.43
C ARG A 612 -18.40 -24.64 -25.96
N LEU A 613 -17.29 -24.18 -26.54
CA LEU A 613 -16.23 -25.00 -27.10
C LEU A 613 -15.40 -25.73 -26.02
N THR A 614 -15.40 -25.22 -24.79
CA THR A 614 -14.78 -25.85 -23.60
C THR A 614 -15.71 -26.77 -22.80
N ALA A 615 -16.92 -27.07 -23.31
CA ALA A 615 -17.83 -28.05 -22.73
C ALA A 615 -17.34 -29.48 -23.00
N ALA A 616 -17.41 -30.37 -22.00
CA ALA A 616 -17.04 -31.77 -22.19
C ALA A 616 -18.10 -32.52 -23.04
N PRO A 617 -17.78 -33.04 -24.25
CA PRO A 617 -18.78 -33.63 -25.13
C PRO A 617 -19.49 -34.87 -24.56
N PHE A 618 -18.78 -35.67 -23.75
CA PHE A 618 -19.30 -36.90 -23.15
C PHE A 618 -20.29 -36.66 -21.99
N LEU A 619 -20.48 -35.41 -21.56
CA LEU A 619 -21.48 -35.05 -20.52
C LEU A 619 -22.85 -34.71 -21.11
N LYS A 620 -23.04 -34.76 -22.44
CA LYS A 620 -24.30 -34.36 -23.10
C LYS A 620 -25.54 -34.99 -22.48
N ASP A 621 -25.44 -36.28 -22.15
CA ASP A 621 -26.60 -37.10 -21.78
C ASP A 621 -26.80 -37.21 -20.26
N ILE A 622 -26.02 -36.46 -19.46
CA ILE A 622 -26.15 -36.39 -17.99
C ILE A 622 -26.88 -35.09 -17.61
N PRO A 623 -28.16 -35.10 -17.20
CA PRO A 623 -28.99 -33.88 -17.14
C PRO A 623 -28.43 -32.75 -16.27
N PHE A 624 -27.78 -33.07 -15.15
CA PHE A 624 -27.21 -32.10 -14.21
C PHE A 624 -25.74 -31.72 -14.52
N LEU A 625 -25.08 -32.41 -15.45
CA LEU A 625 -23.72 -32.10 -15.92
C LEU A 625 -23.66 -31.69 -17.40
N ASN A 626 -24.80 -31.56 -18.10
CA ASN A 626 -24.81 -31.24 -19.53
C ASN A 626 -24.33 -29.81 -19.81
N GLU A 627 -23.03 -29.68 -19.97
CA GLU A 627 -22.33 -28.47 -20.37
C GLU A 627 -22.50 -28.14 -21.87
N SER A 628 -22.87 -29.15 -22.66
CA SER A 628 -22.89 -29.11 -24.12
C SER A 628 -24.23 -28.57 -24.63
N ARG A 629 -24.20 -27.87 -25.77
CA ARG A 629 -25.41 -27.48 -26.50
C ARG A 629 -25.16 -27.59 -27.99
N GLU A 630 -26.21 -27.89 -28.72
CA GLU A 630 -26.13 -28.08 -30.17
C GLU A 630 -25.83 -26.75 -30.88
N LEU A 631 -25.16 -26.85 -32.02
CA LEU A 631 -24.78 -25.70 -32.83
C LEU A 631 -26.03 -25.00 -33.34
N SER A 632 -26.25 -23.75 -32.91
CA SER A 632 -27.26 -22.88 -33.52
C SER A 632 -26.92 -22.59 -34.99
N ALA A 633 -27.92 -22.27 -35.83
CA ALA A 633 -27.72 -22.02 -37.26
C ALA A 633 -26.60 -20.98 -37.54
N SER A 634 -26.48 -19.93 -36.71
CA SER A 634 -25.42 -18.90 -36.79
C SER A 634 -24.04 -19.35 -36.31
N GLN A 635 -23.90 -20.57 -35.80
CA GLN A 635 -22.62 -21.24 -35.55
C GLN A 635 -22.33 -22.29 -36.65
N GLN A 636 -23.35 -22.96 -37.19
CA GLN A 636 -23.22 -23.90 -38.32
C GLN A 636 -22.70 -23.21 -39.59
N THR A 637 -22.96 -21.91 -39.77
CA THR A 637 -22.37 -21.08 -40.84
C THR A 637 -20.89 -20.72 -40.61
N ARG A 638 -20.33 -20.99 -39.43
CA ARG A 638 -18.95 -20.63 -39.03
C ARG A 638 -18.07 -21.83 -38.69
N PHE A 639 -18.66 -22.97 -38.32
CA PHE A 639 -17.98 -24.21 -37.94
C PHE A 639 -18.75 -25.42 -38.47
N THR A 640 -18.04 -26.42 -38.98
CA THR A 640 -18.66 -27.73 -39.27
C THR A 640 -18.82 -28.52 -37.97
N ALA A 641 -19.80 -29.42 -37.90
CA ALA A 641 -20.01 -30.26 -36.72
C ALA A 641 -18.73 -31.05 -36.36
N GLN A 642 -18.03 -31.60 -37.35
CA GLN A 642 -16.81 -32.38 -37.15
C GLN A 642 -15.68 -31.56 -36.52
N THR A 643 -15.40 -30.34 -37.00
CA THR A 643 -14.33 -29.52 -36.40
C THR A 643 -14.70 -29.03 -35.01
N TRP A 644 -15.99 -28.73 -34.76
CA TRP A 644 -16.49 -28.38 -33.43
C TRP A 644 -16.33 -29.54 -32.43
N HIS A 645 -16.70 -30.77 -32.80
CA HIS A 645 -16.54 -31.93 -31.92
C HIS A 645 -15.07 -32.25 -31.63
N VAL A 646 -14.18 -32.24 -32.63
CA VAL A 646 -12.74 -32.49 -32.44
C VAL A 646 -12.12 -31.44 -31.52
N ALA A 647 -12.43 -30.15 -31.72
CA ALA A 647 -11.96 -29.08 -30.85
C ALA A 647 -12.49 -29.21 -29.41
N GLY A 648 -13.75 -29.64 -29.22
CA GLY A 648 -14.31 -29.93 -27.90
C GLY A 648 -13.59 -31.06 -27.16
N TYR A 649 -13.25 -32.16 -27.86
CA TYR A 649 -12.46 -33.25 -27.27
C TYR A 649 -11.03 -32.82 -26.90
N ILE A 650 -10.35 -32.06 -27.76
CA ILE A 650 -9.02 -31.49 -27.47
C ILE A 650 -9.08 -30.56 -26.25
N SER A 651 -10.09 -29.69 -26.20
CA SER A 651 -10.31 -28.78 -25.06
C SER A 651 -10.57 -29.55 -23.77
N THR A 652 -11.31 -30.66 -23.84
CA THR A 652 -11.60 -31.52 -22.68
C THR A 652 -10.36 -32.26 -22.18
N ALA A 653 -9.50 -32.75 -23.07
CA ALA A 653 -8.21 -33.32 -22.69
C ALA A 653 -7.32 -32.29 -21.97
N ALA A 654 -7.22 -31.07 -22.51
CA ALA A 654 -6.50 -29.97 -21.86
C ALA A 654 -7.11 -29.60 -20.49
N ARG A 655 -8.45 -29.63 -20.36
CA ARG A 655 -9.16 -29.38 -19.09
C ARG A 655 -8.82 -30.45 -18.05
N LEU A 656 -8.76 -31.74 -18.43
CA LEU A 656 -8.40 -32.82 -17.50
C LEU A 656 -6.95 -32.67 -16.99
N VAL A 657 -6.01 -32.27 -17.86
CA VAL A 657 -4.63 -31.96 -17.47
C VAL A 657 -4.58 -30.78 -16.48
N LEU A 658 -5.33 -29.70 -16.75
CA LEU A 658 -5.45 -28.57 -15.83
C LEU A 658 -6.12 -28.95 -14.50
N ILE A 659 -7.15 -29.80 -14.51
CA ILE A 659 -7.79 -30.33 -13.29
C ILE A 659 -6.78 -31.10 -12.45
N TYR A 660 -5.99 -31.99 -13.05
CA TYR A 660 -4.97 -32.77 -12.35
C TYR A 660 -3.92 -31.88 -11.68
N PHE A 661 -3.32 -30.94 -12.42
CA PHE A 661 -2.33 -30.03 -11.85
C PHE A 661 -2.91 -29.10 -10.78
N LEU A 662 -4.14 -28.62 -10.95
CA LEU A 662 -4.82 -27.75 -9.98
C LEU A 662 -5.19 -28.53 -8.71
N PHE A 663 -5.67 -29.77 -8.82
CA PHE A 663 -5.93 -30.64 -7.67
C PHE A 663 -4.65 -30.97 -6.90
N TYR A 664 -3.58 -31.34 -7.62
CA TYR A 664 -2.27 -31.59 -7.01
C TYR A 664 -1.74 -30.36 -6.26
N TYR A 665 -1.75 -29.19 -6.92
CA TYR A 665 -1.28 -27.95 -6.28
C TYR A 665 -2.13 -27.56 -5.06
N LEU A 666 -3.46 -27.68 -5.14
CA LEU A 666 -4.35 -27.27 -4.05
C LEU A 666 -4.39 -28.25 -2.86
N THR A 667 -4.00 -29.51 -3.05
CA THR A 667 -4.10 -30.55 -2.00
C THR A 667 -2.76 -31.13 -1.53
N GLN A 668 -1.67 -30.98 -2.29
CA GLN A 668 -0.36 -31.60 -2.00
C GLN A 668 0.78 -30.61 -1.78
N LYS A 669 0.68 -29.35 -2.24
CA LYS A 669 1.69 -28.32 -1.92
C LYS A 669 1.45 -27.80 -0.49
N PRO A 670 2.48 -27.77 0.37
CA PRO A 670 2.39 -27.11 1.67
C PRO A 670 2.29 -25.58 1.50
N TYR A 671 1.59 -24.95 2.44
CA TYR A 671 1.29 -23.53 2.49
C TYR A 671 1.15 -23.06 3.95
N GLY A 672 1.65 -21.84 4.23
CA GLY A 672 1.69 -21.26 5.56
C GLY A 672 2.65 -21.97 6.53
N ASP A 673 2.85 -21.35 7.69
CA ASP A 673 3.94 -21.70 8.62
C ASP A 673 3.73 -23.05 9.36
N GLY A 674 2.60 -23.71 9.11
CA GLY A 674 2.29 -25.06 9.57
C GLY A 674 2.36 -26.14 8.48
N GLY A 675 2.76 -25.81 7.24
CA GLY A 675 2.95 -26.77 6.15
C GLY A 675 1.66 -27.46 5.65
N ARG A 676 0.48 -26.90 5.92
CA ARG A 676 -0.81 -27.48 5.52
C ARG A 676 -1.04 -27.35 4.02
N SER A 677 -1.88 -28.20 3.43
CA SER A 677 -2.39 -27.97 2.08
C SER A 677 -3.35 -26.77 2.05
N TYR A 678 -3.57 -26.17 0.87
CA TYR A 678 -4.58 -25.11 0.72
C TYR A 678 -5.98 -25.59 1.07
N PHE A 679 -6.31 -26.83 0.68
CA PHE A 679 -7.52 -27.54 1.09
C PHE A 679 -7.16 -28.87 1.76
N GLU A 680 -7.65 -29.08 2.98
CA GLU A 680 -7.53 -30.36 3.70
C GLU A 680 -8.52 -31.38 3.08
N LEU A 681 -8.05 -32.55 2.63
CA LEU A 681 -8.94 -33.59 2.06
C LEU A 681 -9.81 -34.27 3.13
N THR A 682 -9.35 -34.29 4.38
CA THR A 682 -10.04 -34.83 5.55
C THR A 682 -9.99 -33.80 6.69
N PRO A 683 -11.03 -33.67 7.54
CA PRO A 683 -10.98 -32.80 8.70
C PRO A 683 -9.78 -33.12 9.61
N THR A 684 -9.05 -32.09 10.03
CA THR A 684 -7.99 -32.17 11.05
C THR A 684 -8.52 -32.53 12.44
N ASP A 685 -9.80 -32.23 12.72
CA ASP A 685 -10.49 -32.60 13.95
C ASP A 685 -11.98 -32.87 13.66
N TRP A 686 -12.49 -33.99 14.15
CA TRP A 686 -13.88 -34.44 14.00
C TRP A 686 -14.75 -34.11 15.23
N SER A 687 -14.18 -33.56 16.30
CA SER A 687 -14.93 -33.10 17.48
C SER A 687 -15.42 -31.66 17.35
N SER A 688 -14.67 -30.79 16.67
CA SER A 688 -15.06 -29.40 16.42
C SER A 688 -15.98 -29.23 15.21
N LEU A 689 -17.22 -28.82 15.48
CA LEU A 689 -18.19 -28.40 14.45
C LEU A 689 -17.66 -27.25 13.57
N ASN A 690 -16.80 -26.36 14.10
CA ASN A 690 -16.14 -25.33 13.31
C ASN A 690 -15.16 -25.94 12.30
N ARG A 691 -14.33 -26.91 12.71
CA ARG A 691 -13.38 -27.59 11.83
C ARG A 691 -14.09 -28.38 10.72
N ILE A 692 -15.17 -29.08 11.07
CA ILE A 692 -16.04 -29.77 10.09
C ILE A 692 -16.68 -28.77 9.12
N GLY A 693 -17.18 -27.63 9.62
CA GLY A 693 -17.76 -26.56 8.80
C GLY A 693 -16.76 -25.96 7.79
N VAL A 694 -15.56 -25.60 8.26
CA VAL A 694 -14.45 -25.11 7.43
C VAL A 694 -14.09 -26.14 6.35
N TRP A 695 -13.92 -27.41 6.73
CA TRP A 695 -13.62 -28.49 5.79
C TRP A 695 -14.72 -28.67 4.74
N ALA A 696 -16.00 -28.66 5.13
CA ALA A 696 -17.12 -28.81 4.21
C ALA A 696 -17.23 -27.64 3.21
N VAL A 697 -17.06 -26.40 3.68
CA VAL A 697 -16.99 -25.20 2.80
C VAL A 697 -15.78 -25.29 1.88
N GLY A 698 -14.61 -25.68 2.42
CA GLY A 698 -13.38 -25.90 1.65
C GLY A 698 -13.57 -26.94 0.54
N LEU A 699 -14.17 -28.09 0.84
CA LEU A 699 -14.42 -29.16 -0.12
C LEU A 699 -15.36 -28.69 -1.25
N VAL A 700 -16.42 -27.94 -0.93
CA VAL A 700 -17.30 -27.33 -1.94
C VAL A 700 -16.55 -26.31 -2.81
N CYS A 701 -15.74 -25.45 -2.20
CA CYS A 701 -14.89 -24.49 -2.91
C CYS A 701 -13.87 -25.20 -3.82
N LEU A 702 -13.26 -26.31 -3.39
CA LEU A 702 -12.34 -27.11 -4.19
C LEU A 702 -13.05 -27.75 -5.39
N ILE A 703 -14.20 -28.39 -5.19
CA ILE A 703 -15.00 -29.00 -6.28
C ILE A 703 -15.40 -27.95 -7.33
N LEU A 704 -15.92 -26.80 -6.89
CA LEU A 704 -16.29 -25.69 -7.79
C LEU A 704 -15.06 -25.12 -8.52
N THR A 705 -13.92 -25.00 -7.83
CA THR A 705 -12.66 -24.52 -8.41
C THR A 705 -12.17 -25.44 -9.52
N LEU A 706 -12.11 -26.75 -9.26
CA LEU A 706 -11.68 -27.75 -10.24
C LEU A 706 -12.66 -27.84 -11.42
N TRP A 707 -13.96 -27.67 -11.18
CA TRP A 707 -14.95 -27.69 -12.26
C TRP A 707 -14.88 -26.44 -13.17
N ILE A 708 -14.78 -25.26 -12.56
CA ILE A 708 -14.99 -23.97 -13.25
C ILE A 708 -13.68 -23.36 -13.75
N ILE A 709 -12.61 -23.32 -12.93
CA ILE A 709 -11.40 -22.54 -13.26
C ILE A 709 -10.65 -23.10 -14.49
N PRO A 710 -10.41 -24.42 -14.62
CA PRO A 710 -9.85 -24.99 -15.85
C PRO A 710 -10.65 -24.67 -17.12
N ARG A 711 -12.00 -24.65 -17.02
CA ARG A 711 -12.89 -24.30 -18.15
C ARG A 711 -12.82 -22.80 -18.47
N PHE A 712 -12.75 -21.97 -17.45
CA PHE A 712 -12.61 -20.51 -17.56
C PHE A 712 -11.28 -20.12 -18.21
N ILE A 713 -10.16 -20.69 -17.77
CA ILE A 713 -8.82 -20.46 -18.37
C ILE A 713 -8.86 -20.76 -19.88
N LEU A 714 -9.33 -21.95 -20.27
CA LEU A 714 -9.41 -22.34 -21.67
C LEU A 714 -10.35 -21.41 -22.48
N ALA A 715 -11.51 -21.05 -21.93
CA ALA A 715 -12.46 -20.17 -22.60
C ALA A 715 -11.90 -18.75 -22.77
N THR A 716 -11.16 -18.24 -21.79
CA THR A 716 -10.48 -16.95 -21.85
C THR A 716 -9.36 -16.94 -22.89
N CYS A 717 -8.52 -17.98 -22.94
CA CYS A 717 -7.48 -18.12 -23.96
C CYS A 717 -8.05 -18.21 -25.39
N MET A 718 -9.20 -18.86 -25.57
CA MET A 718 -9.87 -18.96 -26.88
C MET A 718 -10.68 -17.71 -27.27
N SER A 719 -11.04 -16.85 -26.32
CA SER A 719 -11.93 -15.69 -26.55
C SER A 719 -11.38 -14.68 -27.56
N PRO A 720 -10.11 -14.22 -27.50
CA PRO A 720 -9.57 -13.27 -28.48
C PRO A 720 -9.71 -13.75 -29.93
N CYS A 721 -9.41 -15.03 -30.19
CA CYS A 721 -9.51 -15.61 -31.53
C CYS A 721 -10.96 -15.59 -32.06
N LEU A 722 -11.92 -16.06 -31.25
CA LEU A 722 -13.32 -16.13 -31.68
C LEU A 722 -14.02 -14.77 -31.72
N ILE A 723 -13.59 -13.79 -30.91
CA ILE A 723 -14.01 -12.39 -31.03
C ILE A 723 -13.49 -11.77 -32.34
N VAL A 724 -12.22 -12.00 -32.69
CA VAL A 724 -11.63 -11.51 -33.94
C VAL A 724 -12.29 -12.15 -35.16
N GLN A 725 -12.60 -13.45 -35.13
CA GLN A 725 -13.34 -14.15 -36.19
C GLN A 725 -14.75 -13.56 -36.40
N ASP A 726 -15.51 -13.34 -35.32
CA ASP A 726 -16.84 -12.71 -35.36
C ASP A 726 -16.75 -11.26 -35.86
N TYR A 727 -15.75 -10.49 -35.43
CA TYR A 727 -15.50 -9.14 -35.93
C TYR A 727 -15.26 -9.12 -37.45
N PHE A 728 -14.40 -9.98 -37.98
CA PHE A 728 -14.16 -10.05 -39.43
C PHE A 728 -15.41 -10.51 -40.20
N HIS A 729 -16.16 -11.47 -39.68
CA HIS A 729 -17.43 -11.91 -40.29
C HIS A 729 -18.45 -10.77 -40.35
N ARG A 730 -18.64 -10.02 -39.26
CA ARG A 730 -19.52 -8.84 -39.22
C ARG A 730 -18.99 -7.68 -40.07
N ARG A 731 -17.67 -7.53 -40.25
CA ARG A 731 -17.09 -6.47 -41.09
C ARG A 731 -17.52 -6.60 -42.56
N VAL A 732 -17.76 -7.81 -43.05
CA VAL A 732 -18.25 -8.07 -44.42
C VAL A 732 -19.72 -7.67 -44.57
N ASN A 733 -20.55 -7.86 -43.54
CA ASN A 733 -21.97 -7.46 -43.55
C ASN A 733 -22.15 -6.07 -42.88
N GLN A 734 -22.26 -5.04 -43.72
CA GLN A 734 -22.39 -3.64 -43.31
C GLN A 734 -23.57 -3.38 -42.35
N GLU A 735 -24.72 -4.04 -42.53
CA GLU A 735 -25.87 -3.92 -41.62
C GLU A 735 -25.51 -4.46 -40.22
N SER A 736 -24.89 -5.64 -40.16
CA SER A 736 -24.48 -6.27 -38.89
C SER A 736 -23.44 -5.44 -38.14
N SER A 737 -22.53 -4.77 -38.88
CA SER A 737 -21.52 -3.86 -38.36
C SER A 737 -22.14 -2.58 -37.79
N GLN A 738 -23.08 -1.96 -38.52
CA GLN A 738 -23.81 -0.77 -38.05
C GLN A 738 -24.66 -1.09 -36.82
N LYS A 739 -25.39 -2.22 -36.83
CA LYS A 739 -26.20 -2.70 -35.70
C LYS A 739 -25.36 -2.95 -34.44
N ALA A 740 -24.15 -3.50 -34.60
CA ALA A 740 -23.21 -3.66 -33.49
C ALA A 740 -22.71 -2.32 -32.94
N PHE A 741 -22.42 -1.35 -33.80
CA PHE A 741 -22.06 0.01 -33.37
C PHE A 741 -23.19 0.71 -32.61
N ASP A 742 -24.42 0.70 -33.12
CA ASP A 742 -25.52 1.39 -32.42
C ASP A 742 -25.89 0.72 -31.09
N GLU A 743 -25.75 -0.60 -30.94
CA GLU A 743 -25.86 -1.28 -29.64
C GLU A 743 -24.73 -0.90 -28.66
N MET A 744 -23.48 -0.80 -29.11
CA MET A 744 -22.38 -0.28 -28.27
C MET A 744 -22.62 1.19 -27.89
N HIS A 745 -23.13 2.00 -28.82
CA HIS A 745 -23.39 3.41 -28.60
C HIS A 745 -24.58 3.64 -27.65
N LYS A 746 -25.63 2.79 -27.66
CA LYS A 746 -26.67 2.77 -26.61
C LYS A 746 -26.07 2.51 -25.22
N ARG A 747 -25.05 1.65 -25.16
CA ARG A 747 -24.31 1.28 -23.93
C ARG A 747 -23.26 2.29 -23.49
N ARG A 748 -23.09 3.44 -24.17
CA ARG A 748 -22.11 4.48 -23.79
C ARG A 748 -22.20 4.96 -22.34
N PHE A 749 -23.38 4.82 -21.71
CA PHE A 749 -23.57 5.11 -20.29
C PHE A 749 -22.66 4.29 -19.36
N PHE A 750 -22.27 3.07 -19.73
CA PHE A 750 -21.24 2.32 -19.00
C PHE A 750 -19.87 3.02 -19.10
N GLY A 751 -19.47 3.46 -20.29
CA GLY A 751 -18.22 4.22 -20.49
C GLY A 751 -18.21 5.52 -19.69
N ILE A 752 -19.31 6.28 -19.71
CA ILE A 752 -19.46 7.54 -18.95
C ILE A 752 -19.42 7.29 -17.45
N GLY A 753 -20.25 6.36 -16.94
CA GLY A 753 -20.32 6.04 -15.52
C GLY A 753 -19.00 5.47 -14.99
N GLY A 754 -18.33 4.63 -15.78
CA GLY A 754 -17.01 4.10 -15.47
C GLY A 754 -15.94 5.19 -15.42
N THR A 755 -15.72 5.91 -16.53
CA THR A 755 -14.69 6.95 -16.62
C THR A 755 -14.90 8.11 -15.63
N PHE A 756 -16.14 8.44 -15.29
CA PHE A 756 -16.45 9.41 -14.23
C PHE A 756 -16.03 8.91 -12.84
N MET A 757 -16.44 7.71 -12.45
CA MET A 757 -16.09 7.12 -11.16
C MET A 757 -14.58 6.86 -11.02
N THR A 758 -13.92 6.41 -12.10
CA THR A 758 -12.45 6.25 -12.15
C THR A 758 -11.73 7.60 -12.10
N GLY A 759 -12.28 8.63 -12.75
CA GLY A 759 -11.80 10.00 -12.66
C GLY A 759 -11.92 10.59 -11.24
N ILE A 760 -12.96 10.24 -10.47
CA ILE A 760 -13.06 10.62 -9.05
C ILE A 760 -11.94 9.98 -8.23
N GLY A 761 -11.69 8.67 -8.39
CA GLY A 761 -10.60 7.98 -7.68
C GLY A 761 -9.23 8.61 -7.98
N GLY A 762 -8.95 8.88 -9.26
CA GLY A 762 -7.74 9.59 -9.68
C GLY A 762 -7.65 11.03 -9.15
N LEU A 763 -8.78 11.76 -9.08
CA LEU A 763 -8.83 13.10 -8.51
C LEU A 763 -8.54 13.10 -7.00
N VAL A 764 -9.00 12.09 -6.25
CA VAL A 764 -8.68 11.95 -4.82
C VAL A 764 -7.17 11.80 -4.61
N LEU A 765 -6.48 11.01 -5.46
CA LEU A 765 -5.02 10.88 -5.40
C LEU A 765 -4.31 12.19 -5.76
N LEU A 766 -4.71 12.85 -6.86
CA LEU A 766 -4.14 14.14 -7.27
C LEU A 766 -4.33 15.24 -6.19
N LEU A 767 -5.45 15.23 -5.48
CA LEU A 767 -5.70 16.13 -4.36
C LEU A 767 -4.88 15.75 -3.11
N SER A 768 -4.76 14.46 -2.76
CA SER A 768 -3.89 14.00 -1.66
C SER A 768 -2.43 14.41 -1.90
N ASN A 769 -1.93 14.25 -3.11
CA ASN A 769 -0.56 14.61 -3.51
C ASN A 769 -0.36 16.13 -3.72
N SER A 770 -1.42 16.93 -3.56
CA SER A 770 -1.37 18.39 -3.52
C SER A 770 -1.34 18.96 -2.10
N LEU A 771 -1.63 18.13 -1.09
CA LEU A 771 -1.57 18.49 0.33
C LEU A 771 -0.15 18.29 0.91
N PRO A 772 0.19 18.99 2.01
CA PRO A 772 1.37 18.66 2.81
C PRO A 772 1.36 17.20 3.29
N ALA A 773 2.54 16.65 3.63
CA ALA A 773 2.68 15.25 4.05
C ALA A 773 1.83 14.91 5.29
N ASP A 774 1.87 15.76 6.32
CA ASP A 774 1.03 15.64 7.53
C ASP A 774 -0.47 15.89 7.28
N ALA A 775 -0.86 16.28 6.07
CA ALA A 775 -2.25 16.45 5.63
C ALA A 775 -2.70 15.42 4.57
N GLN A 776 -1.84 14.50 4.14
CA GLN A 776 -2.24 13.46 3.19
C GLN A 776 -3.34 12.55 3.76
N ILE A 777 -4.38 12.36 2.96
CA ILE A 777 -5.44 11.38 3.24
C ILE A 777 -4.89 9.96 3.00
N VAL A 778 -3.98 9.84 2.04
CA VAL A 778 -3.40 8.58 1.57
C VAL A 778 -1.95 8.82 1.16
N SER A 779 -1.00 8.01 1.64
CA SER A 779 0.38 8.00 1.16
C SER A 779 0.54 7.08 -0.05
N GLU A 780 1.37 7.47 -1.02
CA GLU A 780 1.74 6.63 -2.16
C GLU A 780 2.87 5.63 -1.82
N ASN A 781 3.53 5.78 -0.66
CA ASN A 781 4.78 5.08 -0.34
C ASN A 781 4.59 3.56 -0.10
N PHE A 782 5.68 2.80 -0.22
CA PHE A 782 5.69 1.35 -0.01
C PHE A 782 6.12 1.01 1.43
N SER A 783 5.21 0.40 2.19
CA SER A 783 5.45 -0.12 3.54
C SER A 783 5.61 -1.64 3.54
N PRO A 784 6.38 -2.25 4.47
CA PRO A 784 6.45 -3.70 4.63
C PRO A 784 5.11 -4.30 5.10
N LEU A 785 4.83 -5.55 4.74
CA LEU A 785 3.64 -6.27 5.21
C LEU A 785 3.72 -6.62 6.69
N GLN A 786 2.60 -6.39 7.39
CA GLN A 786 2.31 -6.96 8.69
C GLN A 786 2.49 -8.49 8.66
N PRO A 787 3.07 -9.14 9.69
CA PRO A 787 3.43 -10.58 9.64
C PRO A 787 2.28 -11.50 9.20
N VAL A 788 1.07 -11.28 9.73
CA VAL A 788 -0.14 -12.07 9.41
C VAL A 788 -0.57 -11.98 7.93
N LEU A 789 -0.11 -10.97 7.19
CA LEU A 789 -0.45 -10.77 5.77
C LEU A 789 0.54 -11.46 4.82
N ARG A 790 1.64 -12.04 5.32
CA ARG A 790 2.67 -12.70 4.51
C ARG A 790 2.19 -14.00 3.86
N SER A 791 1.29 -14.74 4.51
CA SER A 791 0.65 -15.96 3.99
C SER A 791 -0.39 -15.64 2.91
N ASN A 792 0.06 -15.14 1.77
CA ASN A 792 -0.75 -14.26 0.92
C ASN A 792 -1.76 -14.95 -0.02
N PHE A 793 -1.80 -16.28 -0.15
CA PHE A 793 -2.71 -16.94 -1.12
C PHE A 793 -4.18 -16.64 -0.83
N TRP A 794 -4.65 -16.97 0.38
CA TRP A 794 -6.05 -16.75 0.75
C TRP A 794 -6.38 -15.26 0.84
N LEU A 795 -5.46 -14.45 1.38
CA LEU A 795 -5.60 -13.00 1.46
C LEU A 795 -5.76 -12.37 0.07
N THR A 796 -4.88 -12.67 -0.88
CA THR A 796 -4.93 -12.15 -2.26
C THR A 796 -6.26 -12.52 -2.93
N ILE A 797 -6.69 -13.77 -2.89
CA ILE A 797 -7.91 -14.20 -3.59
C ILE A 797 -9.16 -13.63 -2.91
N HIS A 798 -9.21 -13.60 -1.57
CA HIS A 798 -10.28 -12.93 -0.83
C HIS A 798 -10.37 -11.44 -1.18
N VAL A 799 -9.28 -10.69 -1.00
CA VAL A 799 -9.29 -9.22 -1.09
C VAL A 799 -9.50 -8.76 -2.54
N LEU A 800 -8.85 -9.39 -3.54
CA LEU A 800 -9.13 -9.08 -4.94
C LEU A 800 -10.62 -9.30 -5.29
N THR A 801 -11.24 -10.35 -4.74
CA THR A 801 -12.66 -10.66 -5.00
C THR A 801 -13.60 -9.67 -4.28
N ILE A 802 -13.37 -9.39 -2.99
CA ILE A 802 -14.22 -8.47 -2.21
C ILE A 802 -14.11 -7.04 -2.75
N VAL A 803 -12.91 -6.57 -3.09
CA VAL A 803 -12.69 -5.21 -3.63
C VAL A 803 -13.19 -5.11 -5.09
N ALA A 804 -13.15 -6.18 -5.88
CA ALA A 804 -13.82 -6.20 -7.17
C ALA A 804 -15.35 -6.08 -7.06
N SER A 805 -15.96 -6.56 -5.96
CA SER A 805 -17.38 -6.29 -5.66
C SER A 805 -17.64 -4.80 -5.43
N TYR A 806 -16.70 -4.09 -4.80
CA TYR A 806 -16.78 -2.64 -4.60
C TYR A 806 -16.68 -1.90 -5.94
N GLY A 807 -15.88 -2.39 -6.87
CA GLY A 807 -15.84 -1.88 -8.25
C GLY A 807 -17.16 -2.10 -9.01
N ALA A 808 -17.81 -3.24 -8.85
CA ALA A 808 -19.13 -3.49 -9.43
C ALA A 808 -20.22 -2.59 -8.80
N GLY A 809 -20.18 -2.39 -7.48
CA GLY A 809 -21.03 -1.45 -6.75
C GLY A 809 -20.80 0.01 -7.17
N GLY A 810 -19.55 0.42 -7.37
CA GLY A 810 -19.16 1.75 -7.83
C GLY A 810 -19.62 2.04 -9.27
N LEU A 811 -19.55 1.05 -10.16
CA LEU A 811 -20.14 1.16 -11.49
C LEU A 811 -21.67 1.29 -11.42
N ALA A 812 -22.33 0.54 -10.54
CA ALA A 812 -23.77 0.68 -10.29
C ALA A 812 -24.11 2.10 -9.77
N LEU A 813 -23.31 2.65 -8.85
CA LEU A 813 -23.45 4.02 -8.35
C LEU A 813 -23.30 5.07 -9.47
N GLY A 814 -22.28 4.94 -10.32
CA GLY A 814 -22.07 5.85 -11.45
C GLY A 814 -23.25 5.84 -12.44
N LEU A 815 -23.76 4.66 -12.78
CA LEU A 815 -24.97 4.49 -13.61
C LEU A 815 -26.23 5.04 -12.93
N GLY A 816 -26.35 4.84 -11.62
CA GLY A 816 -27.45 5.36 -10.81
C GLY A 816 -27.47 6.88 -10.78
N ASN A 817 -26.32 7.53 -10.57
CA ASN A 817 -26.19 8.99 -10.61
C ASN A 817 -26.54 9.59 -11.98
N ILE A 818 -26.17 8.93 -13.09
CA ILE A 818 -26.65 9.33 -14.43
C ILE A 818 -28.19 9.23 -14.51
N ALA A 819 -28.79 8.17 -13.94
CA ALA A 819 -30.24 8.00 -13.93
C ALA A 819 -30.97 9.04 -13.07
N LEU A 820 -30.43 9.38 -11.89
CA LEU A 820 -30.93 10.47 -11.03
C LEU A 820 -30.90 11.82 -11.77
N GLY A 821 -29.83 12.10 -12.53
CA GLY A 821 -29.75 13.25 -13.43
C GLY A 821 -30.89 13.30 -14.45
N TYR A 822 -31.25 12.16 -15.06
CA TYR A 822 -32.43 12.08 -15.94
C TYR A 822 -33.76 12.25 -15.17
N TYR A 823 -33.90 11.72 -13.95
CA TYR A 823 -35.10 11.94 -13.14
C TYR A 823 -35.30 13.41 -12.73
N ILE A 824 -34.22 14.17 -12.55
CA ILE A 824 -34.26 15.60 -12.20
C ILE A 824 -34.50 16.49 -13.43
N PHE A 825 -33.65 16.37 -14.44
CA PHE A 825 -33.59 17.31 -15.57
C PHE A 825 -34.31 16.83 -16.84
N GLY A 826 -34.70 15.55 -16.91
CA GLY A 826 -35.34 14.98 -18.08
C GLY A 826 -36.80 15.39 -18.26
N LYS A 827 -37.25 15.43 -19.52
CA LYS A 827 -38.66 15.65 -19.86
C LYS A 827 -39.48 14.40 -19.53
N TYR A 828 -40.51 14.57 -18.70
CA TYR A 828 -41.50 13.53 -18.43
C TYR A 828 -42.44 13.41 -19.64
N ARG A 829 -42.90 12.19 -19.92
CA ARG A 829 -43.67 11.82 -21.10
C ARG A 829 -45.12 11.52 -20.72
N LEU A 830 -46.02 11.61 -21.69
CA LEU A 830 -47.43 11.27 -21.54
C LEU A 830 -47.63 9.76 -21.23
N PRO A 831 -48.84 9.36 -20.77
CA PRO A 831 -49.26 7.96 -20.67
C PRO A 831 -49.19 7.17 -22.00
N ALA A 832 -49.42 5.85 -21.96
CA ALA A 832 -49.63 5.07 -23.18
C ALA A 832 -51.04 5.32 -23.74
N GLY A 833 -51.22 5.03 -25.03
CA GLY A 833 -52.54 5.07 -25.68
C GLY A 833 -53.13 6.47 -25.87
N GLY A 834 -52.33 7.54 -25.70
CA GLY A 834 -52.79 8.91 -25.88
C GLY A 834 -53.74 9.44 -24.80
N VAL A 835 -54.04 8.65 -23.76
CA VAL A 835 -54.95 9.03 -22.68
C VAL A 835 -54.39 10.22 -21.90
N ALA A 836 -55.10 11.36 -21.96
CA ALA A 836 -54.69 12.60 -21.29
C ALA A 836 -54.75 12.49 -19.75
N THR A 837 -55.70 11.70 -19.24
CA THR A 837 -55.94 11.43 -17.82
C THR A 837 -55.11 10.26 -17.31
N GLY A 838 -53.81 10.47 -17.09
CA GLY A 838 -52.96 9.42 -16.55
C GLY A 838 -51.61 9.85 -15.97
N ALA A 839 -51.02 8.93 -15.21
CA ALA A 839 -49.70 9.09 -14.60
C ALA A 839 -48.62 9.30 -15.67
N HIS A 840 -47.94 10.45 -15.60
CA HIS A 840 -46.84 10.79 -16.50
C HIS A 840 -45.65 9.85 -16.27
N ARG A 841 -44.87 9.61 -17.33
CA ARG A 841 -43.75 8.66 -17.31
C ARG A 841 -42.39 9.35 -17.23
N PRO A 842 -41.40 8.75 -16.56
CA PRO A 842 -40.03 9.25 -16.62
C PRO A 842 -39.42 9.13 -18.04
N PRO A 843 -38.29 9.80 -18.27
CA PRO A 843 -37.47 9.62 -19.47
C PRO A 843 -37.15 8.15 -19.73
N GLU A 844 -36.98 7.78 -21.01
CA GLU A 844 -36.73 6.40 -21.42
C GLU A 844 -35.40 5.86 -20.89
N GLN A 845 -34.41 6.74 -20.83
CA GLN A 845 -33.07 6.48 -20.34
C GLN A 845 -33.09 5.94 -18.90
N CYS A 846 -34.05 6.37 -18.06
CA CYS A 846 -34.20 5.86 -16.70
C CYS A 846 -34.50 4.35 -16.66
N ALA A 847 -35.26 3.81 -17.62
CA ALA A 847 -35.55 2.38 -17.67
C ALA A 847 -34.33 1.56 -18.10
N THR A 848 -33.61 2.02 -19.13
CA THR A 848 -32.36 1.40 -19.59
C THR A 848 -31.29 1.44 -18.51
N LEU A 849 -31.12 2.59 -17.84
CA LEU A 849 -30.14 2.75 -16.77
C LEU A 849 -30.50 1.92 -15.53
N ALA A 850 -31.77 1.83 -15.13
CA ALA A 850 -32.18 0.94 -14.04
C ALA A 850 -31.90 -0.54 -14.36
N GLN A 851 -32.09 -0.96 -15.63
CA GLN A 851 -31.70 -2.30 -16.08
C GLN A 851 -30.18 -2.50 -16.07
N TYR A 852 -29.38 -1.48 -16.39
CA TYR A 852 -27.92 -1.55 -16.29
C TYR A 852 -27.46 -1.63 -14.81
N CYS A 853 -28.03 -0.80 -13.92
CA CYS A 853 -27.80 -0.84 -12.48
C CYS A 853 -28.09 -2.24 -11.90
N TYR A 854 -29.22 -2.85 -12.28
CA TYR A 854 -29.57 -4.21 -11.88
C TYR A 854 -28.49 -5.24 -12.30
N ARG A 855 -27.93 -5.13 -13.51
CA ARG A 855 -26.84 -6.03 -13.96
C ARG A 855 -25.52 -5.78 -13.24
N SER A 856 -25.18 -4.53 -12.94
CA SER A 856 -24.00 -4.22 -12.12
C SER A 856 -24.15 -4.72 -10.68
N ILE A 857 -25.34 -4.61 -10.07
CA ILE A 857 -25.62 -5.17 -8.73
C ILE A 857 -25.55 -6.70 -8.75
N GLN A 858 -26.01 -7.39 -9.81
CA GLN A 858 -25.85 -8.85 -9.93
C GLN A 858 -24.37 -9.29 -9.90
N VAL A 859 -23.47 -8.51 -10.51
CA VAL A 859 -22.02 -8.76 -10.42
C VAL A 859 -21.48 -8.43 -9.02
N ALA A 860 -21.93 -7.34 -8.41
CA ALA A 860 -21.54 -6.96 -7.05
C ALA A 860 -21.92 -8.03 -6.03
N VAL A 861 -23.16 -8.53 -6.03
CA VAL A 861 -23.63 -9.59 -5.12
C VAL A 861 -22.84 -10.89 -5.29
N LEU A 862 -22.55 -11.30 -6.54
CA LEU A 862 -21.77 -12.50 -6.80
C LEU A 862 -20.36 -12.39 -6.19
N LEU A 863 -19.67 -11.29 -6.46
CA LEU A 863 -18.31 -11.06 -5.95
C LEU A 863 -18.28 -10.83 -4.44
N LEU A 864 -19.28 -10.14 -3.88
CA LEU A 864 -19.39 -9.87 -2.45
C LEU A 864 -19.68 -11.16 -1.65
N ALA A 865 -20.55 -12.03 -2.15
CA ALA A 865 -20.84 -13.33 -1.54
C ALA A 865 -19.62 -14.26 -1.57
N VAL A 866 -19.00 -14.45 -2.76
CA VAL A 866 -17.81 -15.30 -2.90
C VAL A 866 -16.64 -14.73 -2.09
N GLY A 867 -16.43 -13.42 -2.14
CA GLY A 867 -15.42 -12.73 -1.33
C GLY A 867 -15.61 -12.96 0.17
N THR A 868 -16.84 -12.87 0.68
CA THR A 868 -17.13 -13.09 2.12
C THR A 868 -16.81 -14.53 2.55
N ILE A 869 -17.15 -15.53 1.73
CA ILE A 869 -16.83 -16.95 1.99
C ILE A 869 -15.31 -17.19 1.99
N LEU A 870 -14.60 -16.62 1.01
CA LEU A 870 -13.13 -16.68 0.94
C LEU A 870 -12.47 -15.96 2.14
N GLY A 871 -13.11 -14.92 2.68
CA GLY A 871 -12.66 -14.22 3.87
C GLY A 871 -12.73 -15.10 5.12
N GLY A 872 -13.76 -15.93 5.26
CA GLY A 872 -13.84 -16.91 6.34
C GLY A 872 -12.79 -18.03 6.24
N LEU A 873 -12.47 -18.47 5.02
CA LEU A 873 -11.35 -19.42 4.81
C LEU A 873 -9.99 -18.80 5.16
N TRP A 874 -9.77 -17.52 4.83
CA TRP A 874 -8.59 -16.79 5.27
C TRP A 874 -8.55 -16.61 6.80
N ALA A 875 -9.67 -16.24 7.42
CA ALA A 875 -9.78 -16.04 8.87
C ALA A 875 -9.50 -17.31 9.68
N ASP A 876 -9.88 -18.50 9.18
CA ASP A 876 -9.53 -19.76 9.84
C ASP A 876 -8.03 -20.06 9.77
N VAL A 877 -7.38 -19.74 8.65
CA VAL A 877 -5.92 -19.88 8.50
C VAL A 877 -5.15 -18.89 9.37
N SER A 878 -5.57 -17.63 9.43
CA SER A 878 -4.85 -16.56 10.15
C SER A 878 -5.20 -16.45 11.65
N TRP A 879 -6.40 -16.86 12.08
CA TRP A 879 -6.87 -16.71 13.47
C TRP A 879 -7.53 -17.97 14.05
N GLY A 880 -7.56 -19.10 13.34
CA GLY A 880 -8.12 -20.37 13.82
C GLY A 880 -9.65 -20.44 13.91
N ARG A 881 -10.37 -19.44 13.36
CA ARG A 881 -11.84 -19.37 13.33
C ARG A 881 -12.39 -18.88 11.98
N PHE A 882 -13.41 -19.55 11.43
CA PHE A 882 -14.05 -19.13 10.17
C PHE A 882 -14.81 -17.80 10.26
N TRP A 883 -15.40 -17.52 11.42
CA TRP A 883 -16.19 -16.34 11.71
C TRP A 883 -16.14 -16.04 13.21
N GLY A 884 -16.31 -14.77 13.58
CA GLY A 884 -16.23 -14.31 14.97
C GLY A 884 -16.98 -12.99 15.24
N TRP A 885 -17.76 -12.50 14.28
CA TRP A 885 -18.59 -11.29 14.39
C TRP A 885 -17.79 -10.00 14.63
N ASP A 886 -16.55 -9.94 14.14
CA ASP A 886 -15.79 -8.68 14.03
C ASP A 886 -16.59 -7.65 13.19
N PRO A 887 -16.55 -6.34 13.52
CA PRO A 887 -17.29 -5.34 12.76
C PRO A 887 -17.10 -5.39 11.23
N LYS A 888 -15.94 -5.80 10.69
CA LYS A 888 -15.79 -5.99 9.24
C LYS A 888 -16.59 -7.17 8.70
N GLU A 889 -16.57 -8.30 9.41
CA GLU A 889 -17.36 -9.49 9.08
C GLU A 889 -18.87 -9.13 9.06
N VAL A 890 -19.31 -8.39 10.08
CA VAL A 890 -20.69 -7.90 10.21
C VAL A 890 -21.08 -6.95 9.08
N TRP A 891 -20.26 -5.93 8.77
CA TRP A 891 -20.60 -4.95 7.73
C TRP A 891 -20.48 -5.50 6.30
N ALA A 892 -19.65 -6.53 6.07
CA ALA A 892 -19.66 -7.30 4.83
C ALA A 892 -20.99 -8.07 4.65
N LEU A 893 -21.47 -8.74 5.72
CA LEU A 893 -22.76 -9.44 5.72
C LEU A 893 -23.94 -8.48 5.53
N ILE A 894 -23.97 -7.33 6.22
CA ILE A 894 -25.01 -6.30 6.05
C ILE A 894 -25.03 -5.78 4.60
N SER A 895 -23.86 -5.50 4.02
CA SER A 895 -23.75 -5.06 2.62
C SER A 895 -24.32 -6.11 1.65
N LEU A 896 -24.02 -7.39 1.88
CA LEU A 896 -24.53 -8.50 1.06
C LEU A 896 -26.05 -8.63 1.17
N LEU A 897 -26.59 -8.64 2.38
CA LEU A 897 -28.04 -8.76 2.63
C LEU A 897 -28.82 -7.60 2.01
N ILE A 898 -28.30 -6.36 2.10
CA ILE A 898 -28.96 -5.18 1.52
C ILE A 898 -28.99 -5.25 -0.01
N TYR A 899 -27.86 -5.55 -0.68
CA TYR A 899 -27.88 -5.72 -2.14
C TYR A 899 -28.74 -6.91 -2.59
N LEU A 900 -28.75 -8.02 -1.84
CA LEU A 900 -29.60 -9.18 -2.12
C LEU A 900 -31.10 -8.82 -1.98
N ALA A 901 -31.47 -8.05 -0.96
CA ALA A 901 -32.83 -7.55 -0.79
C ALA A 901 -33.26 -6.64 -1.96
N PHE A 902 -32.39 -5.75 -2.46
CA PHE A 902 -32.66 -4.94 -3.65
C PHE A 902 -32.85 -5.79 -4.92
N LEU A 903 -32.07 -6.87 -5.11
CA LEU A 903 -32.28 -7.81 -6.22
C LEU A 903 -33.60 -8.60 -6.07
N HIS A 904 -33.88 -9.13 -4.88
CA HIS A 904 -35.07 -9.93 -4.62
C HIS A 904 -36.36 -9.10 -4.76
N ALA A 905 -36.40 -7.92 -4.15
CA ALA A 905 -37.54 -7.00 -4.27
C ALA A 905 -37.76 -6.50 -5.71
N ARG A 906 -36.74 -6.51 -6.57
CA ARG A 906 -36.90 -6.26 -8.02
C ARG A 906 -37.41 -7.45 -8.80
N PHE A 907 -37.04 -8.67 -8.40
CA PHE A 907 -37.54 -9.92 -8.97
C PHE A 907 -39.01 -10.14 -8.60
N ALA A 908 -39.38 -9.93 -7.33
CA ALA A 908 -40.75 -9.98 -6.82
C ALA A 908 -41.64 -8.79 -7.26
N GLY A 909 -41.12 -7.86 -8.07
CA GLY A 909 -41.88 -6.73 -8.62
C GLY A 909 -42.12 -5.55 -7.68
N TRP A 910 -41.74 -5.64 -6.40
CA TRP A 910 -41.91 -4.59 -5.38
C TRP A 910 -41.15 -3.30 -5.72
N LEU A 911 -40.00 -3.41 -6.40
CA LEU A 911 -39.18 -2.26 -6.81
C LEU A 911 -39.36 -1.88 -8.29
N ASN A 912 -39.80 -0.65 -8.52
CA ASN A 912 -39.80 -0.02 -9.84
C ASN A 912 -38.40 0.52 -10.24
N ASN A 913 -38.29 1.10 -11.43
CA ASN A 913 -37.03 1.62 -11.97
C ASN A 913 -36.37 2.72 -11.10
N PHE A 914 -37.14 3.54 -10.37
CA PHE A 914 -36.58 4.52 -9.44
C PHE A 914 -36.06 3.82 -8.18
N GLY A 915 -36.81 2.84 -7.64
CA GLY A 915 -36.37 2.02 -6.51
C GLY A 915 -35.05 1.28 -6.77
N MET A 916 -34.84 0.81 -8.00
CA MET A 916 -33.55 0.23 -8.42
C MET A 916 -32.38 1.22 -8.43
N VAL A 917 -32.63 2.48 -8.77
CA VAL A 917 -31.62 3.54 -8.75
C VAL A 917 -31.34 4.00 -7.31
N ALA A 918 -32.36 4.08 -6.45
CA ALA A 918 -32.17 4.29 -5.01
C ALA A 918 -31.29 3.18 -4.38
N GLY A 919 -31.47 1.93 -4.81
CA GLY A 919 -30.69 0.78 -4.36
C GLY A 919 -29.19 0.86 -4.65
N THR A 920 -28.74 1.59 -5.69
CA THR A 920 -27.30 1.79 -5.92
C THR A 920 -26.68 2.72 -4.89
N ILE A 921 -27.43 3.75 -4.45
CA ILE A 921 -27.00 4.69 -3.40
C ILE A 921 -26.93 3.96 -2.06
N ALA A 922 -28.00 3.24 -1.70
CA ALA A 922 -28.10 2.53 -0.43
C ALA A 922 -27.02 1.44 -0.30
N GLY A 923 -26.90 0.55 -1.28
CA GLY A 923 -25.91 -0.54 -1.24
C GLY A 923 -24.46 -0.04 -1.22
N PHE A 924 -24.12 1.01 -1.99
CA PHE A 924 -22.76 1.55 -1.99
C PHE A 924 -22.44 2.29 -0.68
N SER A 925 -23.44 2.89 -0.02
CA SER A 925 -23.26 3.47 1.33
C SER A 925 -22.84 2.41 2.35
N MET A 926 -23.32 1.16 2.23
CA MET A 926 -22.92 0.05 3.10
C MET A 926 -21.48 -0.41 2.83
N ILE A 927 -21.07 -0.44 1.55
CA ILE A 927 -19.66 -0.68 1.18
C ILE A 927 -18.74 0.40 1.78
N MET A 928 -19.12 1.69 1.73
CA MET A 928 -18.35 2.76 2.35
C MET A 928 -18.29 2.63 3.89
N MET A 929 -19.37 2.15 4.54
CA MET A 929 -19.33 1.84 5.97
C MET A 929 -18.38 0.68 6.28
N SER A 930 -18.42 -0.41 5.51
CA SER A 930 -17.50 -1.55 5.67
C SER A 930 -16.04 -1.19 5.41
N TRP A 931 -15.77 -0.33 4.41
CA TRP A 931 -14.41 0.00 3.97
C TRP A 931 -13.77 1.17 4.72
N VAL A 932 -14.52 2.20 5.12
CA VAL A 932 -13.98 3.39 5.82
C VAL A 932 -14.59 3.54 7.22
N GLY A 933 -15.90 3.31 7.35
CA GLY A 933 -16.59 3.37 8.64
C GLY A 933 -15.99 2.44 9.69
N VAL A 934 -15.69 1.18 9.35
CA VAL A 934 -15.05 0.23 10.27
C VAL A 934 -13.54 0.48 10.44
N ASN A 935 -12.82 0.82 9.38
CA ASN A 935 -11.35 1.01 9.43
C ASN A 935 -10.91 2.25 10.20
N PHE A 936 -11.75 3.30 10.23
CA PHE A 936 -11.38 4.61 10.76
C PHE A 936 -12.48 5.18 11.67
N GLY A 937 -13.75 5.07 11.28
CA GLY A 937 -14.89 5.66 11.98
C GLY A 937 -15.17 5.04 13.35
N LEU A 938 -15.22 3.71 13.45
CA LEU A 938 -15.41 3.02 14.73
C LEU A 938 -14.22 3.22 15.69
N PRO A 939 -12.94 3.11 15.26
CA PRO A 939 -11.78 3.51 16.08
C PRO A 939 -11.88 4.91 16.69
N LEU A 940 -12.32 5.91 15.91
CA LEU A 940 -12.51 7.29 16.37
C LEU A 940 -13.65 7.46 17.39
N LEU A 941 -14.55 6.47 17.49
CA LEU A 941 -15.66 6.41 18.44
C LEU A 941 -15.38 5.43 19.60
N SER A 942 -14.11 5.01 19.78
CA SER A 942 -13.70 4.07 20.82
C SER A 942 -12.53 4.62 21.64
N ASP A 943 -12.65 4.56 22.97
CA ASP A 943 -11.62 5.02 23.91
C ASP A 943 -10.28 4.24 23.78
N THR A 944 -10.32 3.09 23.10
CA THR A 944 -9.18 2.19 22.83
C THR A 944 -8.51 2.39 21.46
N GLY A 945 -8.98 3.35 20.65
CA GLY A 945 -8.42 3.66 19.32
C GLY A 945 -8.44 2.52 18.29
N SER A 946 -9.16 1.43 18.57
CA SER A 946 -9.26 0.22 17.73
C SER A 946 -10.45 -0.64 18.15
N VAL A 947 -11.13 -1.27 17.18
CA VAL A 947 -12.43 -1.98 17.41
C VAL A 947 -12.49 -3.34 16.71
N GLY A 948 -11.35 -3.98 16.42
CA GLY A 948 -11.33 -5.32 15.81
C GLY A 948 -9.96 -5.75 15.30
N LEU A 949 -9.80 -7.06 15.08
CA LEU A 949 -8.55 -7.68 14.63
C LEU A 949 -8.12 -7.19 13.24
N HIS A 950 -9.05 -6.63 12.48
CA HIS A 950 -8.80 -6.11 11.13
C HIS A 950 -8.43 -4.62 11.07
N SER A 951 -8.29 -3.91 12.22
CA SER A 951 -8.23 -2.44 12.29
C SER A 951 -6.88 -1.81 11.92
N TYR A 952 -6.21 -2.32 10.88
CA TYR A 952 -4.84 -1.95 10.47
C TYR A 952 -4.67 -0.53 9.88
N GLY A 953 -5.70 0.31 9.89
CA GLY A 953 -5.71 1.62 9.21
C GLY A 953 -5.56 2.85 10.12
N ALA A 954 -5.51 2.69 11.44
CA ALA A 954 -5.52 3.83 12.36
C ALA A 954 -4.26 4.71 12.22
N GLY A 955 -4.48 6.01 12.00
CA GLY A 955 -3.43 7.03 11.88
C GLY A 955 -4.05 8.44 11.92
N GLU A 956 -3.25 9.47 12.18
CA GLU A 956 -3.75 10.83 12.54
C GLU A 956 -4.75 11.43 11.53
N ASN A 957 -4.57 11.17 10.23
CA ASN A 957 -5.44 11.69 9.16
C ASN A 957 -6.76 10.93 8.96
N ALA A 958 -7.05 9.92 9.79
CA ALA A 958 -8.31 9.15 9.80
C ALA A 958 -9.56 10.05 9.80
N SER A 959 -9.56 11.09 10.64
CA SER A 959 -10.66 12.06 10.78
C SER A 959 -10.99 12.78 9.47
N ARG A 960 -9.96 13.21 8.72
CA ARG A 960 -10.08 13.86 7.41
C ARG A 960 -10.60 12.89 6.34
N ALA A 961 -10.12 11.65 6.34
CA ALA A 961 -10.61 10.58 5.47
C ALA A 961 -12.11 10.32 5.68
N ILE A 962 -12.55 10.09 6.93
CA ILE A 962 -13.95 9.90 7.31
C ILE A 962 -14.81 11.09 6.84
N GLY A 963 -14.39 12.32 7.15
CA GLY A 963 -15.14 13.54 6.80
C GLY A 963 -15.41 13.65 5.30
N SER A 964 -14.41 13.36 4.46
CA SER A 964 -14.57 13.36 2.99
C SER A 964 -15.58 12.31 2.50
N VAL A 965 -15.57 11.11 3.08
CA VAL A 965 -16.46 10.00 2.68
C VAL A 965 -17.88 10.24 3.16
N VAL A 966 -18.06 10.75 4.38
CA VAL A 966 -19.36 11.17 4.92
C VAL A 966 -19.98 12.27 4.05
N LEU A 967 -19.19 13.26 3.63
CA LEU A 967 -19.65 14.30 2.70
C LEU A 967 -20.10 13.72 1.35
N VAL A 968 -19.35 12.79 0.75
CA VAL A 968 -19.73 12.11 -0.50
C VAL A 968 -21.03 11.33 -0.32
N VAL A 969 -21.20 10.61 0.79
CA VAL A 969 -22.46 9.88 1.09
C VAL A 969 -23.63 10.87 1.22
N ILE A 970 -23.49 11.95 2.00
CA ILE A 970 -24.52 12.99 2.17
C ILE A 970 -24.92 13.60 0.81
N ILE A 971 -23.96 13.92 -0.06
CA ILE A 971 -24.23 14.47 -1.39
C ILE A 971 -25.06 13.49 -2.24
N ASN A 972 -24.74 12.20 -2.23
CA ASN A 972 -25.49 11.19 -2.99
C ASN A 972 -26.92 11.00 -2.45
N TRP A 973 -27.12 11.01 -1.13
CA TRP A 973 -28.46 10.94 -0.52
C TRP A 973 -29.29 12.21 -0.75
N ALA A 974 -28.68 13.40 -0.71
CA ALA A 974 -29.34 14.65 -1.06
C ALA A 974 -29.77 14.68 -2.53
N PHE A 975 -28.91 14.21 -3.44
CA PHE A 975 -29.21 14.10 -4.87
C PHE A 975 -30.35 13.09 -5.14
N LEU A 976 -30.37 11.96 -4.43
CA LEU A 976 -31.48 11.01 -4.44
C LEU A 976 -32.79 11.65 -3.93
N GLY A 977 -32.75 12.43 -2.86
CA GLY A 977 -33.92 13.15 -2.31
C GLY A 977 -34.51 14.17 -3.29
N VAL A 978 -33.66 14.98 -3.92
CA VAL A 978 -34.06 15.95 -4.98
C VAL A 978 -34.68 15.22 -6.18
N ALA A 979 -34.06 14.11 -6.61
CA ALA A 979 -34.61 13.28 -7.68
C ALA A 979 -35.96 12.65 -7.31
N TRP A 980 -36.13 12.18 -6.07
CA TRP A 980 -37.39 11.60 -5.57
C TRP A 980 -38.52 12.61 -5.55
N GLY A 981 -38.28 13.83 -5.04
CA GLY A 981 -39.26 14.92 -5.06
C GLY A 981 -39.66 15.29 -6.49
N ARG A 982 -38.68 15.42 -7.39
CA ARG A 982 -38.92 15.74 -8.81
C ARG A 982 -39.60 14.59 -9.58
N TYR A 983 -39.38 13.34 -9.17
CA TYR A 983 -40.04 12.14 -9.67
C TYR A 983 -41.51 12.05 -9.22
N LYS A 984 -41.79 12.26 -7.93
CA LYS A 984 -43.17 12.33 -7.39
C LYS A 984 -43.97 13.42 -8.10
N ALA A 985 -43.46 14.64 -8.17
CA ALA A 985 -44.09 15.74 -8.89
C ALA A 985 -44.20 15.51 -10.40
N GLY A 986 -43.22 14.80 -11.00
CA GLY A 986 -43.17 14.51 -12.43
C GLY A 986 -44.15 13.43 -12.89
N ILE A 987 -44.51 12.49 -12.03
CA ILE A 987 -45.54 11.46 -12.31
C ILE A 987 -46.95 12.01 -12.07
N ALA A 988 -47.15 12.78 -10.99
CA ALA A 988 -48.44 13.33 -10.56
C ALA A 988 -48.89 14.57 -11.37
N GLY A 989 -48.76 14.51 -12.71
CA GLY A 989 -48.83 15.65 -13.62
C GLY A 989 -50.08 16.53 -13.49
N ILE A 990 -49.92 17.67 -12.80
CA ILE A 990 -50.75 18.89 -12.88
C ILE A 990 -52.26 18.69 -12.60
N GLY A 991 -52.60 17.81 -11.65
CA GLY A 991 -53.95 17.71 -11.07
C GLY A 991 -54.33 18.90 -10.15
N LYS A 992 -54.03 20.15 -10.56
CA LYS A 992 -54.22 21.35 -9.72
C LYS A 992 -54.59 22.65 -10.46
N HIS A 993 -55.01 22.57 -11.73
CA HIS A 993 -55.33 23.75 -12.55
C HIS A 993 -56.73 23.71 -13.22
N MET A 994 -57.71 23.01 -12.62
CA MET A 994 -59.10 23.06 -13.13
C MET A 994 -60.22 23.12 -12.08
N GLU A 995 -59.91 23.26 -10.79
CA GLU A 995 -60.90 23.66 -9.75
C GLU A 995 -61.01 25.20 -9.67
N SER A 996 -61.22 25.90 -10.80
CA SER A 996 -61.20 27.38 -10.81
C SER A 996 -61.96 28.08 -11.95
N THR A 997 -62.93 27.45 -12.64
CA THR A 997 -63.74 28.18 -13.64
C THR A 997 -65.22 27.78 -13.69
N THR A 998 -66.00 28.20 -12.70
CA THR A 998 -67.47 28.32 -12.85
C THR A 998 -67.80 29.58 -13.66
N ALA A 999 -67.87 29.47 -15.00
CA ALA A 999 -68.39 30.53 -15.86
C ALA A 999 -69.04 29.97 -17.13
N THR A 1000 -70.28 30.38 -17.35
CA THR A 1000 -71.19 30.04 -18.46
C THR A 1000 -70.69 30.44 -19.85
N ALA A 1001 -70.79 29.54 -20.84
CA ALA A 1001 -70.99 29.87 -22.26
C ALA A 1001 -71.63 28.70 -23.04
N THR A 1002 -72.96 28.79 -23.18
CA THR A 1002 -73.77 28.55 -24.40
C THR A 1002 -73.35 27.49 -25.43
N VAL A 1003 -74.27 26.57 -25.71
CA VAL A 1003 -74.24 25.64 -26.85
C VAL A 1003 -74.77 26.33 -28.11
N GLU A 1004 -74.00 26.29 -29.21
CA GLU A 1004 -74.52 26.44 -30.58
C GLU A 1004 -73.85 25.41 -31.50
N ALA A 1005 -74.61 24.94 -32.49
CA ALA A 1005 -74.13 24.08 -33.58
C ALA A 1005 -74.89 24.43 -34.86
N PRO A 1006 -74.17 24.54 -36.00
CA PRO A 1006 -74.65 23.99 -37.27
C PRO A 1006 -73.57 23.07 -37.88
N VAL A 1007 -73.90 21.83 -38.27
CA VAL A 1007 -74.44 21.41 -39.60
C VAL A 1007 -73.34 21.19 -40.65
N THR A 1008 -73.61 20.19 -41.51
CA THR A 1008 -72.74 19.53 -42.50
C THR A 1008 -72.25 20.42 -43.64
N ASP A 1009 -71.16 19.98 -44.27
CA ASP A 1009 -71.12 19.88 -45.73
C ASP A 1009 -70.34 18.62 -46.19
N LEU A 1010 -70.65 18.13 -47.39
CA LEU A 1010 -70.09 16.92 -48.01
C LEU A 1010 -69.58 17.22 -49.42
N VAL A 1011 -68.40 16.70 -49.78
CA VAL A 1011 -68.03 16.41 -51.19
C VAL A 1011 -67.21 15.12 -51.21
N GLU A 1012 -67.47 14.28 -52.21
CA GLU A 1012 -66.85 12.97 -52.44
C GLU A 1012 -65.60 13.06 -53.32
N ASP A 1013 -64.77 12.01 -53.33
CA ASP A 1013 -64.44 11.30 -54.58
C ASP A 1013 -64.10 9.83 -54.28
N SER A 1014 -64.18 8.93 -55.27
CA SER A 1014 -64.19 7.48 -55.03
C SER A 1014 -63.60 6.60 -56.15
N SER A 1015 -63.00 5.46 -55.74
CA SER A 1015 -62.78 4.23 -56.53
C SER A 1015 -62.09 3.21 -55.59
N ILE A 1016 -62.76 2.20 -55.04
CA ILE A 1016 -63.38 1.00 -55.66
C ILE A 1016 -62.34 0.07 -56.30
N VAL A 1017 -62.04 -1.05 -55.62
CA VAL A 1017 -62.29 -2.43 -56.10
C VAL A 1017 -62.63 -3.29 -54.87
N GLU A 1018 -63.70 -4.08 -54.93
CA GLU A 1018 -64.04 -5.14 -53.97
C GLU A 1018 -63.75 -6.53 -54.57
N ASP A 1019 -63.60 -7.56 -53.74
CA ASP A 1019 -64.19 -8.88 -53.98
C ASP A 1019 -64.44 -9.60 -52.64
N SER A 1020 -65.31 -10.63 -52.61
CA SER A 1020 -65.92 -11.12 -51.37
C SER A 1020 -66.29 -12.62 -51.34
N SER A 1021 -66.17 -13.23 -50.16
CA SER A 1021 -66.88 -14.43 -49.65
C SER A 1021 -66.38 -14.66 -48.21
N ILE A 1022 -67.17 -14.77 -47.14
CA ILE A 1022 -68.41 -15.52 -46.87
C ILE A 1022 -68.18 -17.04 -46.82
N VAL A 1023 -68.20 -17.59 -45.60
CA VAL A 1023 -69.11 -18.64 -45.12
C VAL A 1023 -69.09 -18.63 -43.58
N GLU A 1024 -70.25 -18.86 -42.96
CA GLU A 1024 -70.44 -18.98 -41.51
C GLU A 1024 -70.44 -20.46 -41.08
N ASP A 1025 -70.21 -20.73 -39.79
CA ASP A 1025 -70.96 -21.76 -39.04
C ASP A 1025 -70.78 -21.52 -37.52
N SER A 1026 -71.69 -22.03 -36.70
CA SER A 1026 -71.92 -21.61 -35.30
C SER A 1026 -71.88 -22.76 -34.27
N ASP A 1027 -72.39 -22.49 -33.05
CA ASP A 1027 -72.74 -23.46 -31.98
C ASP A 1027 -71.53 -24.09 -31.23
N ASP A 1028 -71.51 -24.36 -29.92
CA ASP A 1028 -72.28 -23.96 -28.71
C ASP A 1028 -71.28 -24.11 -27.49
N ALA A 1029 -71.52 -23.92 -26.18
CA ALA A 1029 -72.73 -23.77 -25.35
C ALA A 1029 -72.42 -23.06 -24.00
N ALA A 1030 -73.42 -23.07 -23.10
CA ALA A 1030 -73.34 -22.84 -21.64
C ALA A 1030 -72.14 -23.52 -20.95
N GLU A 1031 -71.48 -22.94 -19.94
CA GLU A 1031 -71.94 -22.35 -18.65
C GLU A 1031 -72.36 -23.40 -17.60
N SER A 1032 -71.55 -23.52 -16.54
CA SER A 1032 -72.01 -23.93 -15.20
C SER A 1032 -71.05 -23.42 -14.11
N THR A 1033 -71.61 -22.87 -13.04
CA THR A 1033 -70.92 -22.46 -11.82
C THR A 1033 -71.19 -23.46 -10.71
N GLU A 1034 -70.21 -23.72 -9.84
CA GLU A 1034 -70.52 -24.13 -8.47
C GLU A 1034 -69.39 -23.73 -7.50
N THR A 1035 -69.73 -23.62 -6.21
CA THR A 1035 -68.90 -22.97 -5.18
C THR A 1035 -68.95 -23.75 -3.88
N ASP A 1036 -67.78 -24.07 -3.30
CA ASP A 1036 -67.55 -24.39 -1.88
C ASP A 1036 -66.05 -24.68 -1.67
N ASN A 1037 -65.48 -24.70 -0.46
CA ASN A 1037 -65.58 -23.79 0.70
C ASN A 1037 -64.41 -24.12 1.65
N SER A 1038 -63.97 -23.17 2.47
CA SER A 1038 -63.26 -23.27 3.77
C SER A 1038 -62.27 -24.41 4.14
N ASP A 1039 -61.35 -24.07 5.06
CA ASP A 1039 -60.55 -24.97 5.94
C ASP A 1039 -59.38 -25.76 5.29
N SER A 1040 -58.23 -25.98 5.96
CA SER A 1040 -57.75 -25.49 7.28
C SER A 1040 -56.21 -25.34 7.30
N ALA A 1041 -55.67 -24.83 8.40
CA ALA A 1041 -54.27 -24.41 8.56
C ALA A 1041 -53.21 -25.54 8.56
N GLU A 1042 -52.04 -25.25 7.98
CA GLU A 1042 -50.74 -25.15 8.69
C GLU A 1042 -49.83 -24.09 8.02
#